data_AF-A0A3A0AXN8-F1
#
_entry.id   AF-A0A3A0AXN8-F1
#
_cell.length_a   1.000
_cell.length_b   1.000
_cell.length_c   1.000
_cell.angle_alpha   90.00
_cell.angle_beta   90.00
_cell.angle_gamma   90.00
#
_symmetry.space_group_name_H-M   'P 1'
#
loop_
_entity.id
_entity.type
_entity.pdbx_description
1 polymer ?
#
loop_
_entity_poly.entity_id
_entity_poly.type
_entity_poly.pdbx_seq_one_letter_code
_entity_poly.pdbx_strand_id
1 'polypeptide(L)'
;ERLEAAEAQLSAIEAASAATRARHAELDDALQRVERETLDRTRARAAAAGAQAAYTDRLRALEQERAAVGDQRSRDMQVRDETQAALDALETRRAQLHAQIGALEATVAGQSAEEAELRARFSEQEQALAAAERELAALQTRLEALERTHLAGEGLYAGVRAVLRAVRQGRLTLPGLLGPLGELIAVPPDLETAIEVALGGHLQDIVVASWADADAAIAFLKRDGAGRATFQPLETVRMPRSQRLDLQDPGIVGIAADLIGHDPRIAAVVANTLGRVLVVDDLDATRRVLGSAPGWTIVTRTGELTRPGGSITGGSRVAEAGMLARERERRGLPGRIAARKAALAKTSAARDDVARQQAARAEELAVAKAQLERVRQEERGVAGEQARLERDLATVLTALARHDARARDIGQRLGALHDEQAEQQSHLAALDTRLAELAEERERIRQALAALPPVDPAGSATLRAEIAGLRERSSSAAQALARARARGASAERAQAARAAEIAHIEATLAAARRELGDVLDAIALQADAIESARAGLPPLEQERADVALRVAAGERALDDATARVRDAERERDRASLGLARAQDEQVFLAERIRNDLDLDDPDALHDDASGDAAATDPAATEAEVQRLRERLRRMAVVGDDVLEQYEAEAARLAHLSEQLRDVEEAAAGLRSVLAQLHGKMAERFDATFREVGAAFERTFVRLFGGGTARLALHTGDDGTTSIDIIAQPPGKRISGLAALSGGERALTAVALLLAIQRVNPSPFCLLDEVDAALDESNVLRFRDELRDLSGSTQFIVITHNRGTIEGADTLYGVTMGEDSVSRVISLRLEDAVRQVEEREMAEAAGG
;
A
#
# COMPACT_ATOMS: atom_id res chain seq x y z
N GLU A 1 7.76 19.21 144.63
CA GLU A 1 8.56 20.10 145.50
C GLU A 1 8.12 21.56 145.60
N ARG A 2 7.87 22.34 144.51
CA ARG A 2 7.08 23.61 144.63
C ARG A 2 5.56 23.43 144.43
N LEU A 3 5.13 22.21 144.10
CA LEU A 3 3.73 21.82 143.90
C LEU A 3 3.02 21.47 145.22
N GLU A 4 3.73 20.82 146.15
CA GLU A 4 3.13 20.26 147.38
C GLU A 4 2.81 21.32 148.44
N ALA A 5 3.41 22.52 148.35
CA ALA A 5 3.12 23.62 149.29
C ALA A 5 1.92 24.48 148.85
N ALA A 6 1.49 24.41 147.59
CA ALA A 6 0.35 25.16 147.06
C ALA A 6 -0.97 24.37 147.12
N GLU A 7 -0.88 23.04 147.27
CA GLU A 7 -2.02 22.12 147.34
C GLU A 7 -2.75 22.17 148.68
N ALA A 8 -2.10 22.63 149.77
CA ALA A 8 -2.66 22.60 151.12
C ALA A 8 -3.58 23.79 151.47
N GLN A 9 -3.44 24.96 150.81
CA GLN A 9 -4.25 26.15 151.10
C GLN A 9 -5.45 26.34 150.16
N LEU A 10 -5.49 25.66 149.02
CA LEU A 10 -6.58 25.74 148.04
C LEU A 10 -7.76 24.79 148.37
N SER A 11 -7.54 23.86 149.30
CA SER A 11 -8.49 22.81 149.71
C SER A 11 -9.68 23.33 150.53
N ALA A 12 -9.64 24.56 151.08
CA ALA A 12 -10.53 24.92 152.17
C ALA A 12 -11.73 25.82 151.82
N ILE A 13 -11.78 26.49 150.65
CA ILE A 13 -12.79 27.57 150.44
C ILE A 13 -13.60 27.52 149.11
N GLU A 14 -13.22 26.79 148.06
CA GLU A 14 -13.88 26.92 146.72
C GLU A 14 -14.63 25.67 146.21
N ALA A 15 -14.97 24.75 147.11
CA ALA A 15 -15.45 23.40 146.80
C ALA A 15 -16.92 23.26 146.31
N ALA A 16 -17.59 24.29 145.78
CA ALA A 16 -19.01 24.13 145.39
C ALA A 16 -19.52 24.76 144.08
N SER A 17 -18.79 25.62 143.34
CA SER A 17 -19.37 26.19 142.09
C SER A 17 -18.40 26.64 140.96
N ALA A 18 -17.09 26.43 141.08
CA ALA A 18 -16.09 26.87 140.07
C ALA A 18 -15.88 25.92 138.87
N ALA A 19 -16.22 24.63 139.02
CA ALA A 19 -15.97 23.61 137.98
C ALA A 19 -16.92 23.71 136.77
N THR A 20 -18.12 24.28 136.97
CA THR A 20 -19.21 24.27 135.98
C THR A 20 -19.06 25.38 134.91
N ARG A 21 -18.57 26.58 135.28
CA ARG A 21 -18.44 27.73 134.35
C ARG A 21 -17.20 27.68 133.44
N ALA A 22 -16.06 27.20 133.94
CA ALA A 22 -14.84 27.07 133.12
C ALA A 22 -15.04 26.04 131.99
N ARG A 23 -15.80 24.97 132.29
CA ARG A 23 -16.13 23.91 131.34
C ARG A 23 -17.08 24.40 130.23
N HIS A 24 -17.98 25.35 130.51
CA HIS A 24 -18.88 25.94 129.52
C HIS A 24 -18.13 26.77 128.45
N ALA A 25 -17.22 27.67 128.85
CA ALA A 25 -16.49 28.52 127.90
C ALA A 25 -15.46 27.76 127.06
N GLU A 26 -14.76 26.78 127.64
CA GLU A 26 -13.82 25.92 126.90
C GLU A 26 -14.51 25.10 125.81
N LEU A 27 -15.72 24.60 126.08
CA LEU A 27 -16.49 23.81 125.13
C LEU A 27 -17.13 24.67 124.02
N ASP A 28 -17.55 25.90 124.31
CA ASP A 28 -18.16 26.80 123.30
C ASP A 28 -17.12 27.33 122.30
N ASP A 29 -15.92 27.68 122.76
CA ASP A 29 -14.77 28.02 121.90
C ASP A 29 -14.31 26.82 121.05
N ALA A 30 -14.33 25.61 121.62
CA ALA A 30 -14.04 24.39 120.87
C ALA A 30 -15.10 24.13 119.79
N LEU A 31 -16.38 24.40 120.08
CA LEU A 31 -17.48 24.25 119.12
C LEU A 31 -17.34 25.22 117.94
N GLN A 32 -17.07 26.51 118.18
CA GLN A 32 -16.88 27.50 117.11
C GLN A 32 -15.67 27.21 116.21
N ARG A 33 -14.58 26.66 116.77
CA ARG A 33 -13.42 26.23 115.99
C ARG A 33 -13.76 25.07 115.06
N VAL A 34 -14.45 24.05 115.57
CA VAL A 34 -14.89 22.89 114.79
C VAL A 34 -15.90 23.30 113.71
N GLU A 35 -16.83 24.21 114.00
CA GLU A 35 -17.82 24.69 113.01
C GLU A 35 -17.18 25.46 111.85
N ARG A 36 -16.19 26.33 112.12
CA ARG A 36 -15.42 27.01 111.06
C ARG A 36 -14.64 26.02 110.20
N GLU A 37 -13.93 25.07 110.81
CA GLU A 37 -13.20 24.03 110.06
C GLU A 37 -14.16 23.17 109.22
N THR A 38 -15.37 22.87 109.74
CA THR A 38 -16.39 22.11 109.00
C THR A 38 -16.89 22.86 107.76
N LEU A 39 -17.13 24.17 107.86
CA LEU A 39 -17.53 25.02 106.72
C LEU A 39 -16.46 25.12 105.63
N ASP A 40 -15.19 25.27 106.03
CA ASP A 40 -14.08 25.33 105.07
C ASP A 40 -13.88 23.97 104.36
N ARG A 41 -13.97 22.87 105.11
CA ARG A 41 -13.85 21.51 104.54
C ARG A 41 -15.02 21.11 103.66
N THR A 42 -16.25 21.55 103.97
CA THR A 42 -17.42 21.32 103.10
C THR A 42 -17.33 22.10 101.79
N ARG A 43 -16.83 23.34 101.81
CA ARG A 43 -16.52 24.09 100.58
C ARG A 43 -15.44 23.42 99.75
N ALA A 44 -14.36 22.97 100.38
CA ALA A 44 -13.28 22.23 99.71
C ALA A 44 -13.80 20.91 99.08
N ARG A 45 -14.68 20.18 99.78
CA ARG A 45 -15.35 18.98 99.26
C ARG A 45 -16.21 19.29 98.03
N ALA A 46 -17.03 20.33 98.08
CA ALA A 46 -17.88 20.72 96.94
C ALA A 46 -17.05 21.10 95.70
N ALA A 47 -15.95 21.84 95.89
CA ALA A 47 -15.02 22.17 94.82
C ALA A 47 -14.34 20.91 94.23
N ALA A 48 -13.89 19.99 95.09
CA ALA A 48 -13.29 18.73 94.65
C ALA A 48 -14.29 17.82 93.92
N ALA A 49 -15.56 17.78 94.36
CA ALA A 49 -16.64 17.04 93.71
C ALA A 49 -17.00 17.64 92.33
N GLY A 50 -16.98 18.97 92.20
CA GLY A 50 -17.13 19.65 90.91
C GLY A 50 -15.99 19.32 89.94
N ALA A 51 -14.74 19.30 90.41
CA ALA A 51 -13.59 18.87 89.62
C ALA A 51 -13.71 17.39 89.18
N GLN A 52 -14.18 16.52 90.07
CA GLN A 52 -14.41 15.11 89.77
C GLN A 52 -15.44 14.88 88.66
N ALA A 53 -16.53 15.64 88.66
CA ALA A 53 -17.52 15.60 87.58
C ALA A 53 -16.91 16.07 86.24
N ALA A 54 -16.13 17.16 86.26
CA ALA A 54 -15.45 17.67 85.07
C ALA A 54 -14.45 16.66 84.48
N TYR A 55 -13.70 15.93 85.32
CA TYR A 55 -12.82 14.84 84.86
C TYR A 55 -13.61 13.71 84.19
N THR A 56 -14.75 13.33 84.76
CA THR A 56 -15.60 12.26 84.25
C THR A 56 -16.17 12.59 82.86
N ASP A 57 -16.61 13.83 82.65
CA ASP A 57 -17.10 14.27 81.34
C ASP A 57 -15.97 14.36 80.29
N ARG A 58 -14.77 14.80 80.72
CA ARG A 58 -13.60 14.89 79.84
C ARG A 58 -13.08 13.50 79.41
N LEU A 59 -13.14 12.52 80.31
CA LEU A 59 -12.89 11.11 80.02
C LEU A 59 -13.86 10.57 78.96
N ARG A 60 -15.17 10.76 79.17
CA ARG A 60 -16.19 10.33 78.18
C ARG A 60 -15.96 10.95 76.80
N ALA A 61 -15.62 12.23 76.74
CA ALA A 61 -15.35 12.92 75.47
C ALA A 61 -14.14 12.32 74.74
N LEU A 62 -13.04 12.02 75.45
CA LEU A 62 -11.86 11.38 74.87
C LEU A 62 -12.09 9.91 74.51
N GLU A 63 -12.92 9.18 75.26
CA GLU A 63 -13.31 7.82 74.91
C GLU A 63 -14.13 7.76 73.62
N GLN A 64 -15.04 8.72 73.43
CA GLN A 64 -15.77 8.89 72.17
C GLN A 64 -14.84 9.25 71.01
N GLU A 65 -13.87 10.14 71.23
CA GLU A 65 -12.87 10.47 70.21
C GLU A 65 -12.00 9.25 69.86
N ARG A 66 -11.58 8.44 70.86
CA ARG A 66 -10.84 7.19 70.65
C ARG A 66 -11.64 6.20 69.81
N ALA A 67 -12.93 6.04 70.09
CA ALA A 67 -13.81 5.15 69.34
C ALA A 67 -13.94 5.62 67.87
N ALA A 68 -14.16 6.92 67.64
CA ALA A 68 -14.26 7.47 66.30
C ALA A 68 -12.98 7.29 65.47
N VAL A 69 -11.79 7.51 66.08
CA VAL A 69 -10.50 7.26 65.43
C VAL A 69 -10.29 5.76 65.16
N GLY A 70 -10.74 4.88 66.07
CA GLY A 70 -10.70 3.44 65.89
C GLY A 70 -11.53 2.96 64.68
N ASP A 71 -12.74 3.50 64.52
CA ASP A 71 -13.61 3.18 63.38
C ASP A 71 -13.00 3.65 62.05
N GLN A 72 -12.45 4.87 62.02
CA GLN A 72 -11.76 5.41 60.84
C GLN A 72 -10.56 4.56 60.45
N ARG A 73 -9.73 4.17 61.43
CA ARG A 73 -8.59 3.28 61.23
C ARG A 73 -9.00 1.92 60.66
N SER A 74 -10.10 1.33 61.17
CA SER A 74 -10.59 0.04 60.66
C SER A 74 -11.03 0.13 59.19
N ARG A 75 -11.68 1.23 58.80
CA ARG A 75 -12.09 1.45 57.39
C ARG A 75 -10.88 1.61 56.48
N ASP A 76 -9.90 2.43 56.87
CA ASP A 76 -8.69 2.61 56.08
C ASP A 76 -7.87 1.31 55.97
N MET A 77 -7.87 0.48 57.01
CA MET A 77 -7.21 -0.83 57.00
C MET A 77 -7.86 -1.78 55.98
N GLN A 78 -9.19 -1.81 55.93
CA GLN A 78 -9.93 -2.58 54.92
C GLN A 78 -9.64 -2.08 53.50
N VAL A 79 -9.66 -0.76 53.27
CA VAL A 79 -9.32 -0.19 51.96
C VAL A 79 -7.88 -0.55 51.56
N ARG A 80 -6.94 -0.57 52.52
CA ARG A 80 -5.54 -0.99 52.30
C ARG A 80 -5.44 -2.46 51.88
N ASP A 81 -6.15 -3.36 52.56
CA ASP A 81 -6.20 -4.79 52.22
C ASP A 81 -6.77 -5.01 50.81
N GLU A 82 -7.90 -4.36 50.49
CA GLU A 82 -8.55 -4.43 49.17
C GLU A 82 -7.65 -3.88 48.05
N THR A 83 -7.01 -2.72 48.29
CA THR A 83 -6.09 -2.10 47.33
C THR A 83 -4.86 -2.97 47.08
N GLN A 84 -4.30 -3.58 48.13
CA GLN A 84 -3.15 -4.48 48.01
C GLN A 84 -3.50 -5.74 47.20
N ALA A 85 -4.64 -6.37 47.48
CA ALA A 85 -5.08 -7.54 46.74
C ALA A 85 -5.30 -7.23 45.24
N ALA A 86 -5.81 -6.04 44.92
CA ALA A 86 -5.95 -5.57 43.54
C ALA A 86 -4.58 -5.37 42.86
N LEU A 87 -3.58 -4.83 43.57
CA LEU A 87 -2.21 -4.69 43.06
C LEU A 87 -1.58 -6.05 42.73
N ASP A 88 -1.67 -7.01 43.65
CA ASP A 88 -1.10 -8.36 43.45
C ASP A 88 -1.73 -9.07 42.22
N ALA A 89 -3.03 -8.86 41.99
CA ALA A 89 -3.73 -9.37 40.82
C ALA A 89 -3.26 -8.71 39.51
N LEU A 90 -3.04 -7.39 39.51
CA LEU A 90 -2.51 -6.66 38.35
C LEU A 90 -1.06 -7.04 38.05
N GLU A 91 -0.22 -7.25 39.07
CA GLU A 91 1.16 -7.72 38.87
C GLU A 91 1.19 -9.09 38.19
N THR A 92 0.33 -10.01 38.64
CA THR A 92 0.19 -11.33 38.01
C THR A 92 -0.27 -11.21 36.56
N ARG A 93 -1.24 -10.34 36.28
CA ARG A 93 -1.73 -10.08 34.92
C ARG A 93 -0.64 -9.47 34.03
N ARG A 94 0.15 -8.53 34.56
CA ARG A 94 1.27 -7.90 33.84
C ARG A 94 2.35 -8.93 33.49
N ALA A 95 2.70 -9.83 34.41
CA ALA A 95 3.64 -10.91 34.15
C ALA A 95 3.15 -11.86 33.03
N GLN A 96 1.86 -12.19 33.00
CA GLN A 96 1.26 -12.99 31.92
C GLN A 96 1.34 -12.27 30.56
N LEU A 97 0.98 -10.98 30.51
CA LEU A 97 1.07 -10.18 29.28
C LEU A 97 2.52 -10.05 28.81
N HIS A 98 3.47 -9.86 29.72
CA HIS A 98 4.89 -9.79 29.40
C HIS A 98 5.41 -11.09 28.78
N ALA A 99 5.01 -12.26 29.32
CA ALA A 99 5.33 -13.56 28.73
C ALA A 99 4.71 -13.73 27.34
N GLN A 100 3.48 -13.27 27.12
CA GLN A 100 2.83 -13.28 25.81
C GLN A 100 3.54 -12.38 24.79
N ILE A 101 3.99 -11.20 25.22
CA ILE A 101 4.81 -10.28 24.40
C ILE A 101 6.08 -11.00 23.94
N GLY A 102 6.82 -11.65 24.84
CA GLY A 102 8.04 -12.39 24.48
C GLY A 102 7.79 -13.52 23.46
N ALA A 103 6.69 -14.26 23.61
CA ALA A 103 6.31 -15.31 22.65
C ALA A 103 5.94 -14.75 21.26
N LEU A 104 5.20 -13.64 21.23
CA LEU A 104 4.83 -12.96 19.98
C LEU A 104 6.04 -12.30 19.31
N GLU A 105 6.97 -11.72 20.07
CA GLU A 105 8.22 -11.17 19.54
C GLU A 105 9.07 -12.25 18.86
N ALA A 106 9.20 -13.43 19.47
CA ALA A 106 9.88 -14.56 18.85
C ALA A 106 9.18 -15.02 17.56
N THR A 107 7.85 -15.03 17.54
CA THR A 107 7.05 -15.38 16.35
C THR A 107 7.26 -14.36 15.23
N VAL A 108 7.20 -13.06 15.53
CA VAL A 108 7.45 -11.97 14.58
C VAL A 108 8.87 -12.03 14.04
N ALA A 109 9.87 -12.31 14.89
CA ALA A 109 11.25 -12.46 14.45
C ALA A 109 11.43 -13.64 13.48
N GLY A 110 10.85 -14.80 13.80
CA GLY A 110 10.88 -15.98 12.93
C GLY A 110 10.21 -15.72 11.58
N GLN A 111 8.99 -15.20 11.58
CA GLN A 111 8.26 -14.86 10.36
C GLN A 111 8.94 -13.76 9.53
N SER A 112 9.59 -12.79 10.17
CA SER A 112 10.35 -11.75 9.47
C SER A 112 11.60 -12.31 8.79
N ALA A 113 12.25 -13.33 9.36
CA ALA A 113 13.38 -13.99 8.72
C ALA A 113 12.94 -14.80 7.50
N GLU A 114 11.83 -15.53 7.60
CA GLU A 114 11.24 -16.26 6.46
C GLU A 114 10.79 -15.33 5.32
N GLU A 115 10.18 -14.18 5.65
CA GLU A 115 9.81 -13.16 4.65
C GLU A 115 11.03 -12.60 3.93
N ALA A 116 12.12 -12.33 4.66
CA ALA A 116 13.37 -11.86 4.07
C ALA A 116 13.99 -12.90 3.13
N GLU A 117 13.95 -14.20 3.48
CA GLU A 117 14.43 -15.28 2.62
C GLU A 117 13.60 -15.41 1.34
N LEU A 118 12.26 -15.37 1.47
CA LEU A 118 11.35 -15.40 0.30
C LEU A 118 11.56 -14.18 -0.59
N ARG A 119 11.79 -13.00 -0.02
CA ARG A 119 12.08 -11.78 -0.77
C ARG A 119 13.40 -11.87 -1.54
N ALA A 120 14.43 -12.47 -0.95
CA ALA A 120 15.69 -12.73 -1.63
C ALA A 120 15.51 -13.70 -2.80
N ARG A 121 14.80 -14.82 -2.58
CA ARG A 121 14.45 -15.79 -3.63
C ARG A 121 13.63 -15.15 -4.76
N PHE A 122 12.66 -14.29 -4.42
CA PHE A 122 11.87 -13.57 -5.42
C PHE A 122 12.76 -12.69 -6.30
N SER A 123 13.69 -11.95 -5.70
CA SER A 123 14.63 -11.11 -6.45
C SER A 123 15.54 -11.92 -7.37
N GLU A 124 16.04 -13.07 -6.91
CA GLU A 124 16.84 -13.99 -7.74
C GLU A 124 16.03 -14.51 -8.94
N GLN A 125 14.77 -14.92 -8.72
CA GLN A 125 13.89 -15.39 -9.79
C GLN A 125 13.53 -14.28 -10.78
N GLU A 126 13.33 -13.04 -10.33
CA GLU A 126 13.13 -11.90 -11.24
C GLU A 126 14.36 -11.62 -12.11
N GLN A 127 15.56 -11.68 -11.54
CA GLN A 127 16.79 -11.52 -12.32
C GLN A 127 16.95 -12.63 -13.36
N ALA A 128 16.66 -13.88 -12.97
CA ALA A 128 16.66 -15.03 -13.87
C ALA A 128 15.63 -14.89 -15.00
N LEU A 129 14.42 -14.40 -14.68
CA LEU A 129 13.37 -14.13 -15.67
C LEU A 129 13.83 -13.05 -16.66
N ALA A 130 14.31 -11.91 -16.17
CA ALA A 130 14.80 -10.83 -17.02
C ALA A 130 16.01 -11.23 -17.89
N ALA A 131 16.86 -12.14 -17.41
CA ALA A 131 17.94 -12.71 -18.22
C ALA A 131 17.38 -13.61 -19.34
N ALA A 132 16.42 -14.48 -19.03
CA ALA A 132 15.78 -15.36 -20.02
C ALA A 132 14.99 -14.57 -21.08
N GLU A 133 14.33 -13.48 -20.71
CA GLU A 133 13.64 -12.58 -21.65
C GLU A 133 14.62 -11.89 -22.61
N ARG A 134 15.76 -11.41 -22.09
CA ARG A 134 16.83 -10.82 -22.91
C ARG A 134 17.42 -11.82 -23.89
N GLU A 135 17.67 -13.05 -23.46
CA GLU A 135 18.14 -14.12 -24.36
C GLU A 135 17.12 -14.43 -25.46
N LEU A 136 15.84 -14.53 -25.12
CA LEU A 136 14.77 -14.78 -26.08
C LEU A 136 14.68 -13.65 -27.11
N ALA A 137 14.69 -12.40 -26.65
CA ALA A 137 14.67 -11.23 -27.52
C ALA A 137 15.87 -11.22 -28.47
N ALA A 138 17.09 -11.50 -27.98
CA ALA A 138 18.29 -11.57 -28.80
C ALA A 138 18.18 -12.64 -29.90
N LEU A 139 17.65 -13.83 -29.59
CA LEU A 139 17.42 -14.89 -30.57
C LEU A 139 16.37 -14.50 -31.63
N GLN A 140 15.30 -13.81 -31.21
CA GLN A 140 14.26 -13.32 -32.12
C GLN A 140 14.80 -12.24 -33.05
N THR A 141 15.51 -11.24 -32.52
CA THR A 141 16.16 -10.20 -33.32
C THR A 141 17.18 -10.80 -34.29
N ARG A 142 17.94 -11.83 -33.87
CA ARG A 142 18.87 -12.53 -34.75
C ARG A 142 18.15 -13.25 -35.89
N LEU A 143 17.03 -13.93 -35.60
CA LEU A 143 16.22 -14.58 -36.63
C LEU A 143 15.64 -13.55 -37.61
N GLU A 144 15.07 -12.46 -37.11
CA GLU A 144 14.52 -11.39 -37.95
C GLU A 144 15.59 -10.76 -38.85
N ALA A 145 16.80 -10.53 -38.32
CA ALA A 145 17.92 -10.03 -39.12
C ALA A 145 18.32 -11.03 -40.22
N LEU A 146 18.40 -12.33 -39.91
CA LEU A 146 18.71 -13.37 -40.90
C LEU A 146 17.58 -13.54 -41.93
N GLU A 147 16.32 -13.39 -41.55
CA GLU A 147 15.18 -13.42 -42.46
C GLU A 147 15.14 -12.20 -43.38
N ARG A 148 15.44 -11.01 -42.86
CA ARG A 148 15.54 -9.78 -43.67
C ARG A 148 16.65 -9.90 -44.71
N THR A 149 17.85 -10.32 -44.31
CA THR A 149 18.99 -10.51 -45.23
C THR A 149 18.70 -11.59 -46.29
N HIS A 150 18.09 -12.71 -45.89
CA HIS A 150 17.63 -13.78 -46.79
C HIS A 150 16.58 -13.28 -47.80
N LEU A 151 15.56 -12.53 -47.36
CA LEU A 151 14.55 -11.96 -48.24
C LEU A 151 15.12 -10.86 -49.15
N ALA A 152 16.04 -10.05 -48.66
CA ALA A 152 16.72 -9.04 -49.46
C ALA A 152 17.57 -9.65 -50.58
N GLY A 153 18.02 -10.90 -50.41
CA GLY A 153 18.93 -11.59 -51.32
C GLY A 153 20.36 -11.04 -51.23
N GLU A 154 20.75 -10.58 -50.04
CA GLU A 154 22.11 -10.10 -49.77
C GLU A 154 23.11 -11.26 -49.84
N GLY A 155 24.26 -11.03 -50.46
CA GLY A 155 25.25 -12.08 -50.76
C GLY A 155 24.95 -12.92 -52.02
N LEU A 156 23.77 -12.77 -52.64
CA LEU A 156 23.47 -13.36 -53.94
C LEU A 156 23.95 -12.47 -55.11
N TYR A 157 24.28 -13.07 -56.24
CA TYR A 157 24.58 -12.38 -57.49
C TYR A 157 23.37 -11.58 -57.97
N ALA A 158 23.62 -10.46 -58.64
CA ALA A 158 22.59 -9.50 -59.05
C ALA A 158 21.43 -10.15 -59.83
N GLY A 159 21.73 -11.04 -60.77
CA GLY A 159 20.72 -11.75 -61.56
C GLY A 159 19.90 -12.75 -60.73
N VAL A 160 20.54 -13.48 -59.81
CA VAL A 160 19.82 -14.42 -58.92
C VAL A 160 18.87 -13.65 -58.01
N ARG A 161 19.35 -12.56 -57.39
CA ARG A 161 18.53 -11.67 -56.56
C ARG A 161 17.36 -11.06 -57.33
N ALA A 162 17.57 -10.62 -58.58
CA ALA A 162 16.53 -10.03 -59.41
C ALA A 162 15.39 -11.01 -59.72
N VAL A 163 15.71 -12.26 -60.07
CA VAL A 163 14.70 -13.30 -60.35
C VAL A 163 13.89 -13.62 -59.10
N LEU A 164 14.54 -13.89 -57.96
CA LEU A 164 13.83 -14.22 -56.71
C LEU A 164 12.94 -13.07 -56.23
N ARG A 165 13.41 -11.81 -56.36
CA ARG A 165 12.62 -10.62 -56.02
C ARG A 165 11.42 -10.45 -56.95
N ALA A 166 11.61 -10.64 -58.26
CA ALA A 166 10.54 -10.54 -59.25
C ALA A 166 9.44 -11.59 -59.04
N VAL A 167 9.81 -12.81 -58.67
CA VAL A 167 8.85 -13.88 -58.34
C VAL A 167 8.06 -13.55 -57.08
N ARG A 168 8.72 -13.10 -56.01
CA ARG A 168 8.03 -12.70 -54.77
C ARG A 168 7.08 -11.51 -54.96
N GLN A 169 7.43 -10.58 -55.83
CA GLN A 169 6.59 -9.41 -56.17
C GLN A 169 5.48 -9.72 -57.18
N GLY A 170 5.38 -10.97 -57.67
CA GLY A 170 4.40 -11.36 -58.68
C GLY A 170 4.65 -10.80 -60.08
N ARG A 171 5.84 -10.24 -60.35
CA ARG A 171 6.23 -9.72 -61.68
C ARG A 171 6.68 -10.83 -62.63
N LEU A 172 7.09 -11.97 -62.08
CA LEU A 172 7.51 -13.15 -62.82
C LEU A 172 6.87 -14.38 -62.18
N THR A 173 6.16 -15.18 -62.97
CA THR A 173 5.52 -16.41 -62.47
C THR A 173 6.35 -17.61 -62.87
N LEU A 174 7.02 -18.22 -61.89
CA LEU A 174 7.77 -19.47 -62.06
C LEU A 174 7.13 -20.56 -61.17
N PRO A 175 6.10 -21.27 -61.65
CA PRO A 175 5.43 -22.30 -60.86
C PRO A 175 6.39 -23.43 -60.43
N GLY A 176 7.42 -23.69 -61.23
CA GLY A 176 8.44 -24.69 -60.93
C GLY A 176 9.67 -24.17 -60.18
N LEU A 177 9.66 -22.99 -59.56
CA LEU A 177 10.82 -22.50 -58.81
C LEU A 177 11.00 -23.26 -57.48
N LEU A 178 12.14 -23.94 -57.30
CA LEU A 178 12.53 -24.54 -56.02
C LEU A 178 13.40 -23.61 -55.18
N GLY A 179 14.27 -22.82 -55.82
CA GLY A 179 15.15 -21.85 -55.15
C GLY A 179 16.64 -22.09 -55.41
N PRO A 180 17.53 -21.28 -54.80
CA PRO A 180 18.98 -21.45 -54.89
C PRO A 180 19.45 -22.79 -54.31
N LEU A 181 20.45 -23.42 -54.93
CA LEU A 181 20.97 -24.71 -54.48
C LEU A 181 21.43 -24.72 -53.01
N GLY A 182 22.08 -23.64 -52.55
CA GLY A 182 22.52 -23.49 -51.16
C GLY A 182 21.39 -23.51 -50.13
N GLU A 183 20.17 -23.15 -50.54
CA GLU A 183 18.95 -23.25 -49.72
C GLU A 183 18.28 -24.63 -49.83
N LEU A 184 18.73 -25.53 -50.69
CA LEU A 184 18.11 -26.84 -50.88
C LEU A 184 18.93 -27.98 -50.30
N ILE A 185 20.15 -27.69 -49.85
CA ILE A 185 21.06 -28.64 -49.24
C ILE A 185 21.20 -28.39 -47.72
N ALA A 186 21.60 -29.42 -47.00
CA ALA A 186 21.88 -29.41 -45.57
C ALA A 186 23.28 -29.96 -45.35
N VAL A 187 24.20 -29.12 -44.87
CA VAL A 187 25.62 -29.44 -44.74
C VAL A 187 26.00 -29.51 -43.26
N PRO A 188 26.76 -30.53 -42.82
CA PRO A 188 27.32 -30.58 -41.48
C PRO A 188 28.25 -29.38 -41.20
N PRO A 189 28.27 -28.83 -39.96
CA PRO A 189 29.00 -27.60 -39.64
C PRO A 189 30.52 -27.70 -39.88
N ASP A 190 31.07 -28.89 -39.79
CA ASP A 190 32.49 -29.18 -40.00
C ASP A 190 32.88 -29.30 -41.49
N LEU A 191 31.90 -29.29 -42.40
CA LEU A 191 32.08 -29.39 -43.85
C LEU A 191 31.56 -28.15 -44.61
N GLU A 192 30.96 -27.17 -43.93
CA GLU A 192 30.37 -25.97 -44.56
C GLU A 192 31.38 -25.25 -45.46
N THR A 193 32.60 -25.02 -44.98
CA THR A 193 33.65 -24.34 -45.74
C THR A 193 34.07 -25.15 -46.97
N ALA A 194 34.26 -26.47 -46.82
CA ALA A 194 34.65 -27.35 -47.91
C ALA A 194 33.61 -27.38 -49.03
N ILE A 195 32.33 -27.52 -48.66
CA ILE A 195 31.23 -27.59 -49.63
C ILE A 195 30.99 -26.23 -50.30
N GLU A 196 31.09 -25.13 -49.55
CA GLU A 196 30.92 -23.78 -50.08
C GLU A 196 32.01 -23.43 -51.11
N VAL A 197 33.27 -23.77 -50.82
CA VAL A 197 34.38 -23.57 -51.76
C VAL A 197 34.23 -24.48 -52.98
N ALA A 198 33.83 -25.74 -52.78
CA ALA A 198 33.66 -26.68 -53.88
C ALA A 198 32.52 -26.28 -54.84
N LEU A 199 31.40 -25.80 -54.32
CA LEU A 199 30.29 -25.29 -55.14
C LEU A 199 30.62 -23.94 -55.78
N GLY A 200 31.33 -23.06 -55.07
CA GLY A 200 31.63 -21.71 -55.54
C GLY A 200 30.36 -20.99 -56.01
N GLY A 201 30.38 -20.48 -57.24
CA GLY A 201 29.21 -19.81 -57.83
C GLY A 201 27.97 -20.71 -57.99
N HIS A 202 28.15 -22.03 -58.06
CA HIS A 202 27.03 -22.99 -58.17
C HIS A 202 26.16 -23.06 -56.93
N LEU A 203 26.64 -22.55 -55.79
CA LEU A 203 25.84 -22.43 -54.57
C LEU A 203 24.56 -21.61 -54.80
N GLN A 204 24.60 -20.67 -55.75
CA GLN A 204 23.53 -19.74 -56.04
C GLN A 204 22.73 -20.13 -57.29
N ASP A 205 23.04 -21.27 -57.91
CA ASP A 205 22.31 -21.78 -59.07
C ASP A 205 20.83 -21.97 -58.70
N ILE A 206 19.94 -21.46 -59.53
CA ILE A 206 18.49 -21.53 -59.30
C ILE A 206 17.97 -22.86 -59.81
N VAL A 207 17.48 -23.71 -58.92
CA VAL A 207 16.85 -24.98 -59.26
C VAL A 207 15.40 -24.74 -59.65
N VAL A 208 15.02 -25.21 -60.85
CA VAL A 208 13.67 -25.10 -61.39
C VAL A 208 13.17 -26.45 -61.89
N ALA A 209 11.86 -26.68 -61.89
CA ALA A 209 11.28 -27.95 -62.28
C ALA A 209 11.39 -28.22 -63.79
N SER A 210 11.11 -27.20 -64.62
CA SER A 210 11.02 -27.34 -66.07
C SER A 210 11.97 -26.42 -66.84
N TRP A 211 12.25 -26.76 -68.10
CA TRP A 211 12.98 -25.87 -69.00
C TRP A 211 12.24 -24.54 -69.25
N ALA A 212 10.91 -24.59 -69.30
CA ALA A 212 10.07 -23.40 -69.54
C ALA A 212 10.23 -22.35 -68.44
N ASP A 213 10.35 -22.78 -67.17
CA ASP A 213 10.60 -21.88 -66.04
C ASP A 213 11.96 -21.17 -66.17
N ALA A 214 13.00 -21.88 -66.60
CA ALA A 214 14.32 -21.30 -66.84
C ALA A 214 14.28 -20.27 -67.99
N ASP A 215 13.59 -20.60 -69.09
CA ASP A 215 13.49 -19.71 -70.25
C ASP A 215 12.74 -18.42 -69.91
N ALA A 216 11.64 -18.52 -69.15
CA ALA A 216 10.89 -17.36 -68.65
C ALA A 216 11.76 -16.45 -67.76
N ALA A 217 12.56 -17.03 -66.87
CA ALA A 217 13.46 -16.28 -66.00
C ALA A 217 14.61 -15.61 -66.78
N ILE A 218 15.16 -16.28 -67.81
CA ILE A 218 16.20 -15.71 -68.68
C ILE A 218 15.63 -14.57 -69.53
N ALA A 219 14.42 -14.72 -70.07
CA ALA A 219 13.74 -13.68 -70.83
C ALA A 219 13.53 -12.42 -69.97
N PHE A 220 13.11 -12.61 -68.71
CA PHE A 220 13.01 -11.54 -67.73
C PHE A 220 14.34 -10.83 -67.49
N LEU A 221 15.42 -11.58 -67.22
CA LEU A 221 16.76 -11.01 -66.99
C LEU A 221 17.27 -10.20 -68.19
N LYS A 222 17.02 -10.68 -69.41
CA LYS A 222 17.40 -9.98 -70.66
C LYS A 222 16.59 -8.72 -70.88
N ARG A 223 15.28 -8.77 -70.64
CA ARG A 223 14.37 -7.63 -70.83
C ARG A 223 14.71 -6.47 -69.89
N ASP A 224 15.01 -6.80 -68.63
CA ASP A 224 15.19 -5.80 -67.57
C ASP A 224 16.68 -5.48 -67.32
N GLY A 225 17.61 -6.03 -68.12
CA GLY A 225 19.05 -5.83 -67.95
C GLY A 225 19.59 -6.27 -66.58
N ALA A 226 18.89 -7.18 -65.89
CA ALA A 226 19.03 -7.38 -64.46
C ALA A 226 20.17 -8.33 -64.04
N GLY A 227 21.15 -8.56 -64.92
CA GLY A 227 22.33 -9.38 -64.66
C GLY A 227 22.24 -10.82 -65.19
N ARG A 228 23.08 -11.71 -64.64
CA ARG A 228 23.19 -13.13 -65.05
C ARG A 228 22.86 -14.06 -63.89
N ALA A 229 22.24 -15.19 -64.21
CA ALA A 229 21.97 -16.28 -63.29
C ALA A 229 22.12 -17.62 -64.03
N THR A 230 22.51 -18.66 -63.29
CA THR A 230 22.56 -20.04 -63.77
C THR A 230 21.32 -20.78 -63.28
N PHE A 231 20.70 -21.57 -64.15
CA PHE A 231 19.49 -22.35 -63.83
C PHE A 231 19.78 -23.84 -63.97
N GLN A 232 19.18 -24.65 -63.08
CA GLN A 232 19.28 -26.11 -63.07
C GLN A 232 17.89 -26.72 -63.25
N PRO A 233 17.41 -26.93 -64.49
CA PRO A 233 16.11 -27.54 -64.75
C PRO A 233 16.12 -29.05 -64.45
N LEU A 234 15.29 -29.50 -63.52
CA LEU A 234 15.23 -30.91 -63.10
C LEU A 234 14.88 -31.86 -64.25
N GLU A 235 14.14 -31.38 -65.26
CA GLU A 235 13.79 -32.14 -66.46
C GLU A 235 15.01 -32.53 -67.32
N THR A 236 16.02 -31.65 -67.40
CA THR A 236 17.16 -31.79 -68.32
C THR A 236 18.43 -32.25 -67.64
N VAL A 237 18.60 -31.95 -66.35
CA VAL A 237 19.76 -32.39 -65.56
C VAL A 237 19.71 -33.92 -65.40
N ARG A 238 20.67 -34.62 -65.98
CA ARG A 238 20.76 -36.10 -65.91
C ARG A 238 21.74 -36.53 -64.84
N MET A 239 21.42 -37.62 -64.12
CA MET A 239 22.36 -38.24 -63.19
C MET A 239 23.66 -38.60 -63.93
N PRO A 240 24.83 -38.16 -63.44
CA PRO A 240 26.10 -38.59 -64.02
C PRO A 240 26.27 -40.10 -63.83
N ARG A 241 26.95 -40.76 -64.76
CA ARG A 241 27.32 -42.18 -64.59
C ARG A 241 28.21 -42.31 -63.36
N SER A 242 27.82 -43.18 -62.42
CA SER A 242 28.61 -43.43 -61.22
C SER A 242 29.98 -43.98 -61.59
N GLN A 243 31.02 -43.22 -61.25
CA GLN A 243 32.39 -43.71 -61.27
C GLN A 243 32.74 -44.09 -59.84
N ARG A 244 32.87 -45.39 -59.58
CA ARG A 244 33.38 -45.88 -58.29
C ARG A 244 34.87 -45.58 -58.23
N LEU A 245 35.25 -44.66 -57.36
CA LEU A 245 36.63 -44.47 -56.97
C LEU A 245 36.93 -45.45 -55.82
N ASP A 246 38.05 -46.18 -55.88
CA ASP A 246 38.46 -47.07 -54.80
C ASP A 246 39.14 -46.21 -53.71
N LEU A 247 38.35 -45.77 -52.72
CA LEU A 247 38.76 -44.82 -51.68
C LEU A 247 39.51 -45.57 -50.57
N GLN A 248 40.80 -45.82 -50.74
CA GLN A 248 41.60 -46.57 -49.74
C GLN A 248 42.51 -45.70 -48.86
N ASP A 249 42.58 -44.37 -49.07
CA ASP A 249 43.40 -43.48 -48.23
C ASP A 249 42.63 -43.05 -46.97
N PRO A 250 43.24 -43.14 -45.76
CA PRO A 250 42.59 -42.77 -44.51
C PRO A 250 42.32 -41.27 -44.34
N GLY A 251 42.93 -40.39 -45.15
CA GLY A 251 42.67 -38.95 -45.14
C GLY A 251 41.49 -38.51 -46.01
N ILE A 252 40.75 -39.46 -46.59
CA ILE A 252 39.54 -39.20 -47.38
C ILE A 252 38.32 -39.23 -46.45
N VAL A 253 37.61 -38.11 -46.38
CA VAL A 253 36.34 -38.00 -45.64
C VAL A 253 35.21 -38.64 -46.43
N GLY A 254 35.18 -38.44 -47.75
CA GLY A 254 34.19 -39.05 -48.65
C GLY A 254 33.86 -38.20 -49.87
N ILE A 255 32.89 -38.64 -50.66
CA ILE A 255 32.37 -37.88 -51.81
C ILE A 255 31.40 -36.81 -51.28
N ALA A 256 31.60 -35.56 -51.68
CA ALA A 256 30.84 -34.43 -51.16
C ALA A 256 29.32 -34.59 -51.30
N ALA A 257 28.84 -35.17 -52.41
CA ALA A 257 27.42 -35.45 -52.63
C ALA A 257 26.81 -36.44 -51.62
N ASP A 258 27.60 -37.37 -51.08
CA ASP A 258 27.16 -38.38 -50.11
C ASP A 258 27.24 -37.87 -48.66
N LEU A 259 28.01 -36.81 -48.42
CA LEU A 259 28.24 -36.21 -47.10
C LEU A 259 27.20 -35.14 -46.72
N ILE A 260 26.30 -34.78 -47.64
CA ILE A 260 25.30 -33.71 -47.44
C ILE A 260 23.87 -34.24 -47.54
N GLY A 261 22.97 -33.67 -46.74
CA GLY A 261 21.53 -33.93 -46.83
C GLY A 261 20.87 -33.10 -47.94
N HIS A 262 19.98 -33.70 -48.71
CA HIS A 262 19.22 -33.01 -49.76
C HIS A 262 17.91 -33.74 -50.06
N ASP A 263 16.95 -33.03 -50.68
CA ASP A 263 15.69 -33.62 -51.14
C ASP A 263 15.95 -34.58 -52.33
N PRO A 264 15.36 -35.78 -52.37
CA PRO A 264 15.52 -36.72 -53.49
C PRO A 264 15.20 -36.12 -54.87
N ARG A 265 14.32 -35.12 -54.95
CA ARG A 265 13.96 -34.43 -56.20
C ARG A 265 15.13 -33.70 -56.85
N ILE A 266 16.11 -33.27 -56.06
CA ILE A 266 17.29 -32.52 -56.54
C ILE A 266 18.56 -33.39 -56.60
N ALA A 267 18.45 -34.71 -56.37
CA ALA A 267 19.60 -35.62 -56.36
C ALA A 267 20.45 -35.54 -57.64
N ALA A 268 19.83 -35.33 -58.80
CA ALA A 268 20.55 -35.15 -60.06
C ALA A 268 21.36 -33.85 -60.14
N VAL A 269 20.87 -32.77 -59.52
CA VAL A 269 21.59 -31.51 -59.45
C VAL A 269 22.79 -31.66 -58.52
N VAL A 270 22.58 -32.22 -57.32
CA VAL A 270 23.64 -32.47 -56.32
C VAL A 270 24.70 -33.42 -56.86
N ALA A 271 24.31 -34.50 -57.53
CA ALA A 271 25.25 -35.45 -58.12
C ALA A 271 26.09 -34.81 -59.24
N ASN A 272 25.54 -33.87 -60.01
CA ASN A 272 26.31 -33.18 -61.06
C ASN A 272 27.29 -32.14 -60.49
N THR A 273 26.90 -31.42 -59.44
CA THR A 273 27.75 -30.36 -58.85
C THR A 273 28.78 -30.92 -57.87
N LEU A 274 28.43 -31.94 -57.09
CA LEU A 274 29.25 -32.48 -56.00
C LEU A 274 29.61 -33.97 -56.15
N GLY A 275 29.07 -34.68 -57.13
CA GLY A 275 29.33 -36.13 -57.29
C GLY A 275 30.73 -36.48 -57.82
N ARG A 276 31.52 -35.48 -58.21
CA ARG A 276 32.96 -35.61 -58.55
C ARG A 276 33.85 -34.74 -57.67
N VAL A 277 33.36 -34.40 -56.48
CA VAL A 277 34.10 -33.64 -55.48
C VAL A 277 34.43 -34.59 -54.34
N LEU A 278 35.73 -34.73 -54.04
CA LEU A 278 36.23 -35.52 -52.92
C LEU A 278 36.63 -34.60 -51.78
N VAL A 279 36.11 -34.88 -50.59
CA VAL A 279 36.49 -34.15 -49.37
C VAL A 279 37.60 -34.92 -48.65
N VAL A 280 38.67 -34.22 -48.31
CA VAL A 280 39.83 -34.76 -47.58
C VAL A 280 40.15 -33.89 -46.37
N ASP A 281 40.91 -34.41 -45.41
CA ASP A 281 41.21 -33.65 -44.19
C ASP A 281 42.13 -32.45 -44.44
N ASP A 282 43.18 -32.62 -45.24
CA ASP A 282 44.25 -31.62 -45.42
C ASP A 282 44.92 -31.66 -46.82
N LEU A 283 45.87 -30.75 -47.03
CA LEU A 283 46.64 -30.66 -48.27
C LEU A 283 47.57 -31.87 -48.49
N ASP A 284 48.03 -32.53 -47.42
CA ASP A 284 48.88 -33.71 -47.53
C ASP A 284 48.08 -34.91 -48.06
N ALA A 285 46.86 -35.09 -47.57
CA ALA A 285 45.88 -36.04 -48.09
C ALA A 285 45.53 -35.72 -49.55
N THR A 286 45.34 -34.44 -49.88
CA THR A 286 45.11 -33.99 -51.26
C THR A 286 46.23 -34.46 -52.20
N ARG A 287 47.50 -34.29 -51.79
CA ARG A 287 48.67 -34.68 -52.59
C ARG A 287 48.77 -36.19 -52.80
N ARG A 288 48.42 -37.01 -51.79
CA ARG A 288 48.44 -38.48 -51.90
C ARG A 288 47.39 -38.99 -52.89
N VAL A 289 46.21 -38.38 -52.90
CA VAL A 289 45.04 -38.85 -53.65
C VAL A 289 44.98 -38.31 -55.10
N LEU A 290 45.66 -37.20 -55.39
CA LEU A 290 45.62 -36.53 -56.70
C LEU A 290 45.96 -37.45 -57.89
N GLY A 291 46.92 -38.38 -57.73
CA GLY A 291 47.32 -39.32 -58.79
C GLY A 291 46.32 -40.46 -59.03
N SER A 292 45.57 -40.86 -58.00
CA SER A 292 44.59 -41.95 -58.04
C SER A 292 43.18 -41.50 -58.43
N ALA A 293 42.89 -40.20 -58.44
CA ALA A 293 41.58 -39.62 -58.73
C ALA A 293 41.60 -38.70 -59.98
N PRO A 294 42.04 -39.17 -61.16
CA PRO A 294 42.09 -38.34 -62.37
C PRO A 294 40.67 -37.89 -62.75
N GLY A 295 40.47 -36.59 -62.97
CA GLY A 295 39.16 -36.05 -63.32
C GLY A 295 38.30 -35.60 -62.13
N TRP A 296 38.78 -35.75 -60.89
CA TRP A 296 38.06 -35.34 -59.67
C TRP A 296 38.56 -34.00 -59.14
N THR A 297 37.64 -33.25 -58.53
CA THR A 297 37.98 -32.06 -57.74
C THR A 297 38.18 -32.50 -56.30
N ILE A 298 39.27 -32.07 -55.66
CA ILE A 298 39.57 -32.42 -54.26
C ILE A 298 39.49 -31.15 -53.43
N VAL A 299 38.78 -31.18 -52.30
CA VAL A 299 38.67 -30.06 -51.38
C VAL A 299 39.01 -30.50 -49.97
N THR A 300 39.81 -29.72 -49.26
CA THR A 300 40.11 -29.96 -47.83
C THR A 300 38.97 -29.46 -46.94
N ARG A 301 38.92 -29.88 -45.68
CA ARG A 301 37.94 -29.35 -44.70
C ARG A 301 38.08 -27.85 -44.46
N THR A 302 39.31 -27.33 -44.60
CA THR A 302 39.67 -25.92 -44.45
C THR A 302 39.38 -25.09 -45.70
N GLY A 303 39.06 -25.71 -46.84
CA GLY A 303 38.62 -25.02 -48.06
C GLY A 303 39.71 -24.75 -49.09
N GLU A 304 40.85 -25.46 -49.07
CA GLU A 304 41.76 -25.50 -50.20
C GLU A 304 41.21 -26.42 -51.30
N LEU A 305 41.16 -25.92 -52.54
CA LEU A 305 40.53 -26.58 -53.68
C LEU A 305 41.56 -26.95 -54.75
N THR A 306 41.61 -28.23 -55.13
CA THR A 306 42.43 -28.73 -56.25
C THR A 306 41.52 -29.21 -57.38
N ARG A 307 41.66 -28.60 -58.56
CA ARG A 307 40.88 -28.97 -59.75
C ARG A 307 41.49 -30.17 -60.48
N PRO A 308 40.73 -30.88 -61.34
CA PRO A 308 41.24 -32.03 -62.11
C PRO A 308 42.49 -31.77 -62.95
N GLY A 309 42.73 -30.52 -63.38
CA GLY A 309 43.92 -30.10 -64.12
C GLY A 309 45.15 -29.84 -63.25
N GLY A 310 45.09 -30.09 -61.95
CA GLY A 310 46.19 -29.89 -60.99
C GLY A 310 46.35 -28.46 -60.48
N SER A 311 45.45 -27.53 -60.85
CA SER A 311 45.47 -26.18 -60.29
C SER A 311 44.93 -26.16 -58.86
N ILE A 312 45.63 -25.47 -57.97
CA ILE A 312 45.30 -25.36 -56.55
C ILE A 312 44.86 -23.92 -56.26
N THR A 313 43.80 -23.77 -55.47
CA THR A 313 43.28 -22.49 -55.00
C THR A 313 43.16 -22.56 -53.48
N GLY A 314 43.79 -21.61 -52.77
CA GLY A 314 43.75 -21.52 -51.32
C GLY A 314 44.03 -20.08 -50.87
N GLY A 315 43.60 -19.73 -49.66
CA GLY A 315 43.73 -18.38 -49.11
C GLY A 315 42.99 -18.21 -47.79
N SER A 316 43.15 -17.05 -47.15
CA SER A 316 42.45 -16.69 -45.91
C SER A 316 41.05 -16.14 -46.20
N ARG A 317 40.05 -16.65 -45.49
CA ARG A 317 38.68 -16.16 -45.58
C ARG A 317 38.52 -14.84 -44.82
N VAL A 318 37.82 -13.86 -45.41
CA VAL A 318 37.30 -12.69 -44.67
C VAL A 318 36.23 -13.20 -43.70
N ALA A 319 36.27 -12.75 -42.44
CA ALA A 319 35.62 -13.34 -41.26
C ALA A 319 34.07 -13.40 -41.26
N GLU A 320 33.41 -13.17 -42.39
CA GLU A 320 31.97 -13.34 -42.49
C GLU A 320 31.57 -14.82 -42.56
N ALA A 321 30.58 -15.21 -41.74
CA ALA A 321 29.97 -16.53 -41.80
C ALA A 321 29.45 -16.80 -43.21
N GLY A 322 29.82 -17.95 -43.77
CA GLY A 322 29.43 -18.38 -45.12
C GLY A 322 27.91 -18.48 -45.32
N MET A 323 27.47 -18.50 -46.58
CA MET A 323 26.04 -18.54 -46.94
C MET A 323 25.36 -19.79 -46.35
N LEU A 324 26.05 -20.93 -46.32
CA LEU A 324 25.56 -22.17 -45.71
C LEU A 324 25.43 -22.09 -44.18
N ALA A 325 26.40 -21.45 -43.51
CA ALA A 325 26.39 -21.26 -42.06
C ALA A 325 25.19 -20.39 -41.63
N ARG A 326 24.93 -19.29 -42.36
CA ARG A 326 23.77 -18.40 -42.12
C ARG A 326 22.44 -19.13 -42.32
N GLU A 327 22.33 -19.95 -43.37
CA GLU A 327 21.11 -20.70 -43.66
C GLU A 327 20.85 -21.79 -42.62
N ARG A 328 21.89 -22.50 -42.15
CA ARG A 328 21.77 -23.45 -41.03
C ARG A 328 21.33 -22.76 -39.75
N GLU A 329 21.94 -21.61 -39.43
CA GLU A 329 21.59 -20.81 -38.26
C GLU A 329 20.10 -20.40 -38.32
N ARG A 330 19.67 -19.85 -39.46
CA ARG A 330 18.28 -19.44 -39.71
C ARG A 330 17.28 -20.59 -39.51
N ARG A 331 17.60 -21.80 -39.99
CA ARG A 331 16.76 -23.00 -39.80
C ARG A 331 16.72 -23.50 -38.35
N GLY A 332 17.82 -23.35 -37.62
CA GLY A 332 17.95 -23.84 -36.23
C GLY A 332 17.35 -22.90 -35.18
N LEU A 333 17.31 -21.60 -35.44
CA LEU A 333 16.83 -20.59 -34.50
C LEU A 333 15.37 -20.77 -34.04
N PRO A 334 14.38 -21.11 -34.91
CA PRO A 334 13.00 -21.35 -34.48
C PRO A 334 12.87 -22.42 -33.38
N GLY A 335 13.62 -23.53 -33.50
CA GLY A 335 13.64 -24.58 -32.48
C GLY A 335 14.26 -24.12 -31.16
N ARG A 336 15.35 -23.34 -31.23
CA ARG A 336 15.98 -22.72 -30.05
C ARG A 336 15.05 -21.71 -29.37
N ILE A 337 14.34 -20.89 -30.14
CA ILE A 337 13.33 -19.93 -29.65
C ILE A 337 12.20 -20.67 -28.95
N ALA A 338 11.67 -21.76 -29.53
CA ALA A 338 10.62 -22.56 -28.91
C ALA A 338 11.07 -23.17 -27.57
N ALA A 339 12.27 -23.74 -27.52
CA ALA A 339 12.85 -24.27 -26.29
C ALA A 339 13.04 -23.17 -25.22
N ARG A 340 13.51 -21.98 -25.62
CA ARG A 340 13.69 -20.84 -24.70
C ARG A 340 12.36 -20.27 -24.20
N LYS A 341 11.33 -20.20 -25.05
CA LYS A 341 9.96 -19.84 -24.63
C LYS A 341 9.40 -20.80 -23.58
N ALA A 342 9.62 -22.11 -23.76
CA ALA A 342 9.19 -23.11 -22.78
C ALA A 342 9.95 -22.97 -21.44
N ALA A 343 11.26 -22.71 -21.49
CA ALA A 343 12.06 -22.43 -20.29
C ALA A 343 11.59 -21.15 -19.58
N LEU A 344 11.31 -20.08 -20.33
CA LEU A 344 10.80 -18.82 -19.80
C LEU A 344 9.47 -19.00 -19.07
N ALA A 345 8.53 -19.77 -19.64
CA ALA A 345 7.26 -20.07 -18.99
C ALA A 345 7.45 -20.81 -17.65
N LYS A 346 8.42 -21.73 -17.58
CA LYS A 346 8.76 -22.43 -16.33
C LYS A 346 9.34 -21.48 -15.28
N THR A 347 10.25 -20.59 -15.66
CA THR A 347 10.85 -19.59 -14.76
C THR A 347 9.79 -18.59 -14.26
N SER A 348 8.90 -18.11 -15.15
CA SER A 348 7.79 -17.24 -14.78
C SER A 348 6.86 -17.92 -13.76
N ALA A 349 6.49 -19.18 -13.99
CA ALA A 349 5.64 -19.92 -13.05
C ALA A 349 6.30 -20.10 -11.67
N ALA A 350 7.62 -20.34 -11.63
CA ALA A 350 8.37 -20.45 -10.38
C ALA A 350 8.42 -19.11 -9.63
N ARG A 351 8.66 -18.00 -10.34
CA ARG A 351 8.63 -16.63 -9.79
C ARG A 351 7.25 -16.31 -9.20
N ASP A 352 6.17 -16.63 -9.91
CA ASP A 352 4.81 -16.36 -9.45
C ASP A 352 4.45 -17.20 -8.22
N ASP A 353 4.99 -18.42 -8.09
CA ASP A 353 4.81 -19.23 -6.89
C ASP A 353 5.50 -18.61 -5.66
N VAL A 354 6.76 -18.17 -5.82
CA VAL A 354 7.48 -17.46 -4.76
C VAL A 354 6.76 -16.16 -4.39
N ALA A 355 6.20 -15.43 -5.36
CA ALA A 355 5.42 -14.22 -5.11
C ALA A 355 4.18 -14.50 -4.25
N ARG A 356 3.46 -15.59 -4.52
CA ARG A 356 2.31 -16.02 -3.68
C ARG A 356 2.73 -16.38 -2.27
N GLN A 357 3.84 -17.10 -2.11
CA GLN A 357 4.38 -17.46 -0.80
C GLN A 357 4.79 -16.22 -0.02
N GLN A 358 5.46 -15.26 -0.66
CA GLN A 358 5.85 -13.99 -0.05
C GLN A 358 4.63 -13.18 0.41
N ALA A 359 3.59 -13.08 -0.42
CA ALA A 359 2.36 -12.37 -0.07
C ALA A 359 1.67 -13.00 1.15
N ALA A 360 1.54 -14.33 1.18
CA ALA A 360 0.94 -15.05 2.31
C ALA A 360 1.75 -14.84 3.61
N ARG A 361 3.08 -14.95 3.55
CA ARG A 361 3.93 -14.70 4.73
C ARG A 361 3.91 -13.25 5.20
N ALA A 362 3.84 -12.29 4.28
CA ALA A 362 3.71 -10.88 4.64
C ALA A 362 2.39 -10.59 5.39
N GLU A 363 1.30 -11.23 5.00
CA GLU A 363 0.01 -11.12 5.69
C GLU A 363 0.06 -11.74 7.10
N GLU A 364 0.61 -12.95 7.24
CA GLU A 364 0.80 -13.59 8.55
C GLU A 364 1.67 -12.74 9.50
N LEU A 365 2.76 -12.17 8.99
CA LEU A 365 3.63 -11.27 9.74
C LEU A 365 2.90 -9.99 10.17
N ALA A 366 2.04 -9.45 9.31
CA ALA A 366 1.23 -8.28 9.64
C ALA A 366 0.23 -8.59 10.77
N VAL A 367 -0.42 -9.76 10.73
CA VAL A 367 -1.32 -10.23 11.79
C VAL A 367 -0.56 -10.41 13.11
N ALA A 368 0.60 -11.05 13.10
CA ALA A 368 1.42 -11.26 14.30
C ALA A 368 1.89 -9.92 14.92
N LYS A 369 2.33 -8.97 14.09
CA LYS A 369 2.70 -7.61 14.53
C LYS A 369 1.51 -6.86 15.14
N ALA A 370 0.33 -6.96 14.54
CA ALA A 370 -0.88 -6.32 15.06
C ALA A 370 -1.30 -6.94 16.41
N GLN A 371 -1.18 -8.26 16.57
CA GLN A 371 -1.41 -8.94 17.85
C GLN A 371 -0.40 -8.48 18.92
N LEU A 372 0.88 -8.40 18.59
CA LEU A 372 1.92 -7.90 19.50
C LEU A 372 1.63 -6.48 19.99
N GLU A 373 1.26 -5.56 19.09
CA GLU A 373 0.93 -4.19 19.47
C GLU A 373 -0.32 -4.09 20.35
N ARG A 374 -1.33 -4.93 20.12
CA ARG A 374 -2.50 -5.01 21.01
C ARG A 374 -2.11 -5.43 22.42
N VAL A 375 -1.32 -6.50 22.56
CA VAL A 375 -0.88 -7.00 23.88
C VAL A 375 0.01 -5.96 24.59
N ARG A 376 0.89 -5.26 23.85
CA ARG A 376 1.69 -4.14 24.41
C ARG A 376 0.82 -2.98 24.90
N GLN A 377 -0.26 -2.66 24.19
CA GLN A 377 -1.21 -1.64 24.64
C GLN A 377 -1.94 -2.08 25.92
N GLU A 378 -2.36 -3.35 26.00
CA GLU A 378 -2.96 -3.91 27.21
C GLU A 378 -1.99 -3.86 28.40
N GLU A 379 -0.72 -4.24 28.21
CA GLU A 379 0.31 -4.17 29.27
C GLU A 379 0.51 -2.74 29.77
N ARG A 380 0.57 -1.75 28.87
CA ARG A 380 0.66 -0.32 29.25
C ARG A 380 -0.57 0.14 30.04
N GLY A 381 -1.75 -0.32 29.66
CA GLY A 381 -2.99 -0.06 30.39
C GLY A 381 -2.92 -0.59 31.83
N VAL A 382 -2.55 -1.87 31.99
CA VAL A 382 -2.37 -2.52 33.28
C VAL A 382 -1.30 -1.83 34.13
N ALA A 383 -0.17 -1.44 33.53
CA ALA A 383 0.89 -0.71 34.23
C ALA A 383 0.41 0.67 34.72
N GLY A 384 -0.42 1.36 33.92
CA GLY A 384 -1.04 2.62 34.31
C GLY A 384 -2.02 2.48 35.49
N GLU A 385 -2.83 1.42 35.49
CA GLU A 385 -3.73 1.09 36.61
C GLU A 385 -2.95 0.73 37.88
N GLN A 386 -1.88 -0.06 37.74
CA GLN A 386 -1.00 -0.40 38.86
C GLN A 386 -0.39 0.86 39.49
N ALA A 387 0.20 1.75 38.69
CA ALA A 387 0.78 3.00 39.19
C ALA A 387 -0.25 3.95 39.83
N ARG A 388 -1.54 3.83 39.47
CA ARG A 388 -2.63 4.55 40.14
C ARG A 388 -2.90 3.94 41.52
N LEU A 389 -3.10 2.63 41.60
CA LEU A 389 -3.39 1.95 42.86
C LEU A 389 -2.22 2.03 43.85
N GLU A 390 -0.97 2.04 43.39
CA GLU A 390 0.21 2.27 44.25
C GLU A 390 0.16 3.66 44.92
N ARG A 391 -0.28 4.70 44.20
CA ARG A 391 -0.47 6.05 44.76
C ARG A 391 -1.64 6.11 45.75
N ASP A 392 -2.74 5.43 45.42
CA ASP A 392 -3.91 5.34 46.30
C ASP A 392 -3.52 4.61 47.61
N LEU A 393 -2.77 3.51 47.51
CA LEU A 393 -2.24 2.77 48.65
C LEU A 393 -1.32 3.63 49.52
N ALA A 394 -0.38 4.37 48.92
CA ALA A 394 0.50 5.28 49.66
C ALA A 394 -0.29 6.36 50.44
N THR A 395 -1.39 6.85 49.86
CA THR A 395 -2.28 7.81 50.51
C THR A 395 -2.98 7.19 51.72
N VAL A 396 -3.50 5.98 51.57
CA VAL A 396 -4.17 5.24 52.66
C VAL A 396 -3.18 4.89 53.78
N LEU A 397 -1.96 4.46 53.46
CA LEU A 397 -0.92 4.19 54.45
C LEU A 397 -0.54 5.44 55.25
N THR A 398 -0.50 6.60 54.59
CA THR A 398 -0.27 7.89 55.27
C THR A 398 -1.43 8.25 56.20
N ALA A 399 -2.68 7.99 55.80
CA ALA A 399 -3.85 8.18 56.65
C ALA A 399 -3.84 7.27 57.89
N LEU A 400 -3.52 5.98 57.70
CA LEU A 400 -3.35 5.00 58.78
C LEU A 400 -2.28 5.45 59.79
N ALA A 401 -1.12 5.90 59.32
CA ALA A 401 -0.06 6.39 60.21
C ALA A 401 -0.51 7.61 61.04
N ARG A 402 -1.31 8.51 60.46
CA ARG A 402 -1.91 9.65 61.18
C ARG A 402 -2.92 9.18 62.22
N HIS A 403 -3.79 8.23 61.88
CA HIS A 403 -4.76 7.65 62.80
C HIS A 403 -4.07 6.90 63.95
N ASP A 404 -2.99 6.15 63.69
CA ASP A 404 -2.18 5.47 64.70
C ASP A 404 -1.47 6.45 65.65
N ALA A 405 -0.92 7.56 65.13
CA ALA A 405 -0.33 8.60 65.96
C ALA A 405 -1.39 9.27 66.86
N ARG A 406 -2.57 9.57 66.29
CA ARG A 406 -3.68 10.20 67.04
C ARG A 406 -4.25 9.27 68.11
N ALA A 407 -4.40 7.98 67.81
CA ALA A 407 -4.84 6.98 68.79
C ALA A 407 -3.85 6.86 69.97
N ARG A 408 -2.54 6.93 69.70
CA ARG A 408 -1.50 6.96 70.74
C ARG A 408 -1.59 8.22 71.62
N ASP A 409 -1.74 9.40 71.01
CA ASP A 409 -1.91 10.67 71.74
C ASP A 409 -3.15 10.62 72.66
N ILE A 410 -4.30 10.21 72.13
CA ILE A 410 -5.53 10.07 72.91
C ILE A 410 -5.34 9.05 74.04
N GLY A 411 -4.66 7.93 73.78
CA GLY A 411 -4.34 6.93 74.79
C GLY A 411 -3.50 7.47 75.95
N GLN A 412 -2.48 8.27 75.66
CA GLN A 412 -1.65 8.93 76.68
C GLN A 412 -2.46 9.93 77.50
N ARG A 413 -3.31 10.73 76.85
CA ARG A 413 -4.17 11.73 77.51
C ARG A 413 -5.22 11.07 78.40
N LEU A 414 -5.81 9.94 77.97
CA LEU A 414 -6.70 9.13 78.78
C LEU A 414 -6.00 8.55 80.01
N GLY A 415 -4.75 8.06 79.86
CA GLY A 415 -3.94 7.58 80.98
C GLY A 415 -3.72 8.68 82.03
N ALA A 416 -3.21 9.83 81.61
CA ALA A 416 -2.97 10.97 82.50
C ALA A 416 -4.26 11.45 83.20
N LEU A 417 -5.38 11.52 82.48
CA LEU A 417 -6.68 11.90 83.07
C LEU A 417 -7.21 10.88 84.08
N HIS A 418 -7.00 9.58 83.86
CA HIS A 418 -7.34 8.56 84.85
C HIS A 418 -6.52 8.70 86.13
N ASP A 419 -5.22 8.97 86.00
CA ASP A 419 -4.33 9.17 87.16
C ASP A 419 -4.76 10.41 87.97
N GLU A 420 -5.03 11.54 87.29
CA GLU A 420 -5.55 12.77 87.92
C GLU A 420 -6.91 12.53 88.61
N GLN A 421 -7.81 11.75 87.98
CA GLN A 421 -9.11 11.41 88.55
C GLN A 421 -8.96 10.53 89.81
N ALA A 422 -8.04 9.58 89.80
CA ALA A 422 -7.77 8.71 90.94
C ALA A 422 -7.20 9.50 92.13
N GLU A 423 -6.27 10.43 91.87
CA GLU A 423 -5.73 11.33 92.90
C GLU A 423 -6.84 12.20 93.50
N GLN A 424 -7.72 12.75 92.67
CA GLN A 424 -8.83 13.59 93.13
C GLN A 424 -9.90 12.79 93.90
N GLN A 425 -10.18 11.54 93.53
CA GLN A 425 -11.03 10.64 94.31
C GLN A 425 -10.44 10.35 95.69
N SER A 426 -9.12 10.10 95.76
CA SER A 426 -8.43 9.90 97.03
C SER A 426 -8.52 11.16 97.91
N HIS A 427 -8.38 12.34 97.33
CA HIS A 427 -8.55 13.61 98.05
C HIS A 427 -9.99 13.79 98.57
N LEU A 428 -10.99 13.49 97.75
CA LEU A 428 -12.40 13.50 98.17
C LEU A 428 -12.66 12.54 99.34
N ALA A 429 -12.14 11.31 99.28
CA ALA A 429 -12.28 10.33 100.35
C ALA A 429 -11.62 10.81 101.66
N ALA A 430 -10.46 11.46 101.57
CA ALA A 430 -9.79 12.05 102.74
C ALA A 430 -10.60 13.22 103.34
N LEU A 431 -11.20 14.08 102.50
CA LEU A 431 -12.08 15.16 102.96
C LEU A 431 -13.35 14.64 103.62
N ASP A 432 -13.95 13.58 103.06
CA ASP A 432 -15.15 12.94 103.62
C ASP A 432 -14.86 12.30 104.98
N THR A 433 -13.71 11.62 105.11
CA THR A 433 -13.25 11.06 106.39
C THR A 433 -13.06 12.16 107.43
N ARG A 434 -12.39 13.27 107.06
CA ARG A 434 -12.16 14.41 107.96
C ARG A 434 -13.46 15.10 108.37
N LEU A 435 -14.43 15.23 107.47
CA LEU A 435 -15.75 15.77 107.78
C LEU A 435 -16.53 14.88 108.74
N ALA A 436 -16.41 13.55 108.63
CA ALA A 436 -16.99 12.61 109.58
C ALA A 436 -16.34 12.73 110.98
N GLU A 437 -15.01 12.81 111.05
CA GLU A 437 -14.28 13.06 112.31
C GLU A 437 -14.74 14.37 112.99
N LEU A 438 -14.84 15.46 112.22
CA LEU A 438 -15.31 16.76 112.72
C LEU A 438 -16.78 16.71 113.17
N ALA A 439 -17.62 15.92 112.51
CA ALA A 439 -19.02 15.73 112.90
C ALA A 439 -19.15 14.98 114.24
N GLU A 440 -18.34 13.93 114.45
CA GLU A 440 -18.26 13.24 115.73
C GLU A 440 -17.69 14.13 116.84
N GLU A 441 -16.66 14.91 116.54
CA GLU A 441 -16.05 15.85 117.47
C GLU A 441 -17.04 16.95 117.88
N ARG A 442 -17.80 17.49 116.92
CA ARG A 442 -18.89 18.45 117.16
C ARG A 442 -19.99 17.86 118.06
N GLU A 443 -20.39 16.62 117.80
CA GLU A 443 -21.43 15.95 118.59
C GLU A 443 -20.97 15.66 120.02
N ARG A 444 -19.72 15.21 120.20
CA ARG A 444 -19.09 15.04 121.52
C ARG A 444 -19.06 16.35 122.31
N ILE A 445 -18.69 17.46 121.67
CA ILE A 445 -18.66 18.78 122.30
C ILE A 445 -20.08 19.26 122.66
N ARG A 446 -21.07 19.05 121.80
CA ARG A 446 -22.49 19.37 122.08
C ARG A 446 -23.06 18.60 123.27
N GLN A 447 -22.79 17.30 123.35
CA GLN A 447 -23.24 16.47 124.47
C GLN A 447 -22.60 16.88 125.79
N ALA A 448 -21.33 17.29 125.76
CA ALA A 448 -20.64 17.84 126.92
C ALA A 448 -21.19 19.20 127.37
N LEU A 449 -21.69 20.03 126.43
CA LEU A 449 -22.30 21.35 126.69
C LEU A 449 -23.71 21.26 127.29
N ALA A 450 -24.49 20.23 126.91
CA ALA A 450 -25.85 20.02 127.38
C ALA A 450 -25.95 19.45 128.81
N ALA A 451 -24.86 18.92 129.36
CA ALA A 451 -24.83 18.24 130.66
C ALA A 451 -24.56 19.17 131.87
N LEU A 452 -24.62 20.51 131.71
CA LEU A 452 -24.19 21.50 132.72
C LEU A 452 -25.34 22.49 133.10
N PRO A 453 -25.58 22.79 134.41
CA PRO A 453 -26.60 23.76 134.88
C PRO A 453 -26.09 25.24 134.96
N PRO A 454 -26.99 26.26 134.91
CA PRO A 454 -26.61 27.66 134.70
C PRO A 454 -26.22 28.41 135.99
N VAL A 455 -25.12 29.20 135.96
CA VAL A 455 -24.80 30.20 137.01
C VAL A 455 -23.99 31.39 136.44
N ASP A 456 -24.46 32.61 136.73
CA ASP A 456 -23.94 33.97 136.41
C ASP A 456 -22.83 34.46 137.41
N PRO A 457 -22.03 35.53 137.19
CA PRO A 457 -20.57 35.50 137.26
C PRO A 457 -20.09 36.27 138.52
N ALA A 458 -18.88 36.10 139.02
CA ALA A 458 -17.74 36.97 138.67
C ALA A 458 -16.64 36.74 139.73
N GLY A 459 -15.37 36.94 139.35
CA GLY A 459 -14.29 37.16 140.31
C GLY A 459 -13.28 36.03 140.50
N SER A 460 -12.60 35.56 139.45
CA SER A 460 -11.16 35.18 139.51
C SER A 460 -10.59 34.86 138.12
N ALA A 461 -10.78 35.80 137.18
CA ALA A 461 -10.43 35.67 135.76
C ALA A 461 -8.94 35.88 135.43
N THR A 462 -8.07 36.16 136.41
CA THR A 462 -6.70 36.64 136.11
C THR A 462 -5.56 35.74 136.62
N LEU A 463 -5.83 34.68 137.38
CA LEU A 463 -4.79 33.74 137.86
C LEU A 463 -4.90 32.30 137.31
N ARG A 464 -5.94 32.00 136.51
CA ARG A 464 -6.11 30.70 135.80
C ARG A 464 -5.38 30.62 134.46
N ALA A 465 -5.06 31.75 133.83
CA ALA A 465 -4.48 31.82 132.49
C ALA A 465 -3.00 31.37 132.41
N GLU A 466 -2.21 31.52 133.49
CA GLU A 466 -0.78 31.19 133.43
C GLU A 466 -0.48 29.70 133.65
N ILE A 467 -1.34 28.97 134.37
CA ILE A 467 -1.12 27.55 134.69
C ILE A 467 -1.61 26.61 133.57
N ALA A 468 -2.66 27.00 132.83
CA ALA A 468 -3.12 26.27 131.64
C ALA A 468 -2.08 26.31 130.49
N GLY A 469 -1.42 27.46 130.31
CA GLY A 469 -0.46 27.69 129.23
C GLY A 469 0.83 26.86 129.31
N LEU A 470 1.19 26.30 130.46
CA LEU A 470 2.41 25.47 130.61
C LEU A 470 2.13 23.96 130.49
N ARG A 471 0.89 23.51 130.71
CA ARG A 471 0.46 22.11 130.48
C ARG A 471 0.12 21.84 129.00
N GLU A 472 -0.41 22.84 128.29
CA GLU A 472 -0.66 22.78 126.84
C GLU A 472 0.63 22.72 126.01
N ARG A 473 1.72 23.36 126.47
CA ARG A 473 3.03 23.33 125.80
C ARG A 473 3.78 21.99 125.90
N SER A 474 3.55 21.20 126.95
CA SER A 474 4.19 19.88 127.11
C SER A 474 3.44 18.78 126.33
N SER A 475 2.10 18.83 126.32
CA SER A 475 1.24 17.90 125.57
C SER A 475 1.31 18.13 124.05
N SER A 476 1.31 19.40 123.60
CA SER A 476 1.47 19.74 122.18
C SER A 476 2.86 19.37 121.65
N ALA A 477 3.93 19.52 122.45
CA ALA A 477 5.28 19.11 122.06
C ALA A 477 5.43 17.59 121.91
N ALA A 478 4.78 16.79 122.76
CA ALA A 478 4.81 15.32 122.67
C ALA A 478 4.01 14.78 121.46
N GLN A 479 2.83 15.34 121.19
CA GLN A 479 2.05 15.00 120.00
C GLN A 479 2.69 15.53 118.70
N ALA A 480 3.33 16.71 118.74
CA ALA A 480 4.10 17.24 117.62
C ALA A 480 5.33 16.36 117.32
N LEU A 481 6.02 15.83 118.35
CA LEU A 481 7.15 14.93 118.17
C LEU A 481 6.73 13.55 117.63
N ALA A 482 5.59 13.00 118.07
CA ALA A 482 5.05 11.75 117.53
C ALA A 482 4.56 11.91 116.08
N ARG A 483 3.88 13.02 115.75
CA ARG A 483 3.48 13.37 114.38
C ARG A 483 4.70 13.66 113.50
N ALA A 484 5.73 14.33 114.02
CA ALA A 484 6.98 14.58 113.31
C ALA A 484 7.76 13.28 113.05
N ARG A 485 7.77 12.33 113.99
CA ARG A 485 8.37 10.99 113.79
C ARG A 485 7.60 10.14 112.77
N ALA A 486 6.27 10.16 112.80
CA ALA A 486 5.45 9.46 111.80
C ALA A 486 5.55 10.10 110.40
N ARG A 487 5.60 11.44 110.32
CA ARG A 487 5.90 12.17 109.08
C ARG A 487 7.32 11.91 108.60
N GLY A 488 8.30 11.81 109.50
CA GLY A 488 9.68 11.43 109.20
C GLY A 488 9.77 10.03 108.59
N ALA A 489 9.16 9.03 109.23
CA ALA A 489 9.15 7.65 108.70
C ALA A 489 8.36 7.52 107.38
N SER A 490 7.27 8.28 107.20
CA SER A 490 6.53 8.35 105.94
C SER A 490 7.35 9.05 104.85
N ALA A 491 8.02 10.16 105.19
CA ALA A 491 8.90 10.89 104.29
C ALA A 491 10.13 10.08 103.89
N GLU A 492 10.71 9.29 104.81
CA GLU A 492 11.81 8.36 104.51
C GLU A 492 11.38 7.25 103.55
N ARG A 493 10.17 6.68 103.73
CA ARG A 493 9.62 5.71 102.77
C ARG A 493 9.29 6.33 101.42
N ALA A 494 8.71 7.54 101.40
CA ALA A 494 8.45 8.28 100.17
C ALA A 494 9.75 8.69 99.47
N GLN A 495 10.79 9.04 100.23
CA GLN A 495 12.12 9.35 99.71
C GLN A 495 12.80 8.10 99.16
N ALA A 496 12.66 6.94 99.81
CA ALA A 496 13.16 5.67 99.28
C ALA A 496 12.43 5.24 98.00
N ALA A 497 11.09 5.41 97.96
CA ALA A 497 10.29 5.13 96.76
C ALA A 497 10.68 6.06 95.60
N ARG A 498 10.77 7.38 95.86
CA ARG A 498 11.22 8.36 94.86
C ARG A 498 12.67 8.13 94.44
N ALA A 499 13.55 7.70 95.34
CA ALA A 499 14.93 7.35 94.98
C ALA A 499 15.00 6.11 94.07
N ALA A 500 14.14 5.11 94.31
CA ALA A 500 14.02 3.96 93.41
C ALA A 500 13.44 4.34 92.05
N GLU A 501 12.46 5.25 92.03
CA GLU A 501 11.86 5.78 90.81
C GLU A 501 12.86 6.62 90.01
N ILE A 502 13.63 7.49 90.67
CA ILE A 502 14.75 8.23 90.07
C ILE A 502 15.79 7.27 89.52
N ALA A 503 16.19 6.23 90.25
CA ALA A 503 17.15 5.24 89.76
C ALA A 503 16.62 4.48 88.53
N HIS A 504 15.32 4.18 88.48
CA HIS A 504 14.69 3.56 87.31
C HIS A 504 14.64 4.52 86.10
N ILE A 505 14.32 5.79 86.33
CA ILE A 505 14.34 6.84 85.30
C ILE A 505 15.77 7.07 84.81
N GLU A 506 16.77 7.08 85.68
CA GLU A 506 18.17 7.21 85.30
C GLU A 506 18.66 6.02 84.48
N ALA A 507 18.24 4.80 84.83
CA ALA A 507 18.56 3.59 84.07
C ALA A 507 17.92 3.59 82.67
N THR A 508 16.65 3.98 82.57
CA THR A 508 15.94 4.11 81.28
C THR A 508 16.50 5.25 80.43
N LEU A 509 16.83 6.39 81.03
CA LEU A 509 17.52 7.50 80.36
C LEU A 509 18.90 7.08 79.86
N ALA A 510 19.66 6.30 80.63
CA ALA A 510 20.96 5.77 80.21
C ALA A 510 20.84 4.75 79.06
N ALA A 511 19.77 3.95 79.04
CA ALA A 511 19.47 3.04 77.92
C ALA A 511 19.10 3.83 76.66
N ALA A 512 18.19 4.81 76.77
CA ALA A 512 17.78 5.67 75.68
C ALA A 512 18.94 6.53 75.12
N ARG A 513 19.87 6.97 75.98
CA ARG A 513 21.09 7.67 75.55
C ARG A 513 22.04 6.78 74.78
N ARG A 514 22.15 5.50 75.15
CA ARG A 514 22.93 4.52 74.38
C ARG A 514 22.32 4.27 73.02
N GLU A 515 21.01 4.02 72.97
CA GLU A 515 20.29 3.80 71.72
C GLU A 515 20.34 5.04 70.81
N LEU A 516 20.24 6.25 71.37
CA LEU A 516 20.45 7.49 70.63
C LEU A 516 21.90 7.62 70.11
N GLY A 517 22.89 7.20 70.89
CA GLY A 517 24.29 7.14 70.46
C GLY A 517 24.49 6.20 69.27
N ASP A 518 23.96 4.98 69.36
CA ASP A 518 24.04 3.99 68.28
C ASP A 518 23.37 4.49 66.99
N VAL A 519 22.23 5.18 67.12
CA VAL A 519 21.53 5.81 65.98
C VAL A 519 22.32 6.99 65.41
N LEU A 520 22.93 7.83 66.25
CA LEU A 520 23.77 8.95 65.80
C LEU A 520 25.03 8.45 65.08
N ASP A 521 25.65 7.37 65.56
CA ASP A 521 26.79 6.74 64.92
C ASP A 521 26.39 6.11 63.57
N ALA A 522 25.20 5.49 63.49
CA ALA A 522 24.66 4.98 62.22
C ALA A 522 24.35 6.11 61.22
N ILE A 523 23.83 7.25 61.70
CA ILE A 523 23.60 8.45 60.88
C ILE A 523 24.92 9.02 60.38
N ALA A 524 25.96 9.08 61.23
CA ALA A 524 27.28 9.55 60.83
C ALA A 524 27.91 8.65 59.76
N LEU A 525 27.82 7.33 59.92
CA LEU A 525 28.32 6.36 58.93
C LEU A 525 27.59 6.50 57.58
N GLN A 526 26.27 6.69 57.61
CA GLN A 526 25.46 6.95 56.41
C GLN A 526 25.81 8.29 55.76
N ALA A 527 26.05 9.34 56.56
CA ALA A 527 26.45 10.65 56.06
C ALA A 527 27.82 10.58 55.35
N ASP A 528 28.79 9.89 55.94
CA ASP A 528 30.11 9.66 55.33
C ASP A 528 29.99 8.85 54.02
N ALA A 529 29.12 7.83 53.99
CA ALA A 529 28.87 7.05 52.77
C ALA A 529 28.23 7.90 51.65
N ILE A 530 27.29 8.79 52.01
CA ILE A 530 26.67 9.75 51.07
C ILE A 530 27.71 10.77 50.58
N GLU A 531 28.58 11.26 51.47
CA GLU A 531 29.62 12.22 51.10
C GLU A 531 30.67 11.58 50.19
N SER A 532 31.07 10.33 50.47
CA SER A 532 31.93 9.54 49.58
C SER A 532 31.30 9.31 48.21
N ALA A 533 30.01 8.94 48.15
CA ALA A 533 29.28 8.78 46.91
C ALA A 533 29.13 10.11 46.14
N ARG A 534 28.90 11.22 46.84
CA ARG A 534 28.85 12.57 46.24
C ARG A 534 30.21 13.02 45.73
N ALA A 535 31.30 12.69 46.40
CA ALA A 535 32.65 13.00 45.95
C ALA A 535 33.05 12.17 44.70
N GLY A 536 32.47 10.98 44.52
CA GLY A 536 32.66 10.15 43.33
C GLY A 536 31.85 10.58 42.11
N LEU A 537 30.83 11.44 42.27
CA LEU A 537 29.95 11.87 41.18
C LEU A 537 30.61 12.85 40.18
N PRO A 538 31.33 13.92 40.61
CA PRO A 538 32.01 14.85 39.71
C PRO A 538 32.98 14.21 38.70
N PRO A 539 33.89 13.29 39.08
CA PRO A 539 34.81 12.69 38.11
C PRO A 539 34.07 11.83 37.07
N LEU A 540 32.99 11.14 37.47
CA LEU A 540 32.15 10.36 36.53
C LEU A 540 31.35 11.27 35.59
N GLU A 541 30.85 12.40 36.07
CA GLU A 541 30.19 13.41 35.22
C GLU A 541 31.17 14.04 34.23
N GLN A 542 32.41 14.26 34.67
CA GLN A 542 33.48 14.77 33.84
C GLN A 542 33.92 13.75 32.77
N GLU A 543 34.05 12.47 33.14
CA GLU A 543 34.32 11.38 32.19
C GLU A 543 33.19 11.23 31.16
N ARG A 544 31.93 11.34 31.60
CA ARG A 544 30.77 11.34 30.69
C ARG A 544 30.80 12.52 29.73
N ALA A 545 31.17 13.72 30.19
CA ALA A 545 31.30 14.90 29.36
C ALA A 545 32.42 14.77 28.32
N ASP A 546 33.56 14.20 28.71
CA ASP A 546 34.69 13.93 27.80
C ASP A 546 34.33 12.89 26.74
N VAL A 547 33.65 11.81 27.12
CA VAL A 547 33.13 10.81 26.17
C VAL A 547 32.13 11.45 25.20
N ALA A 548 31.22 12.29 25.70
CA ALA A 548 30.26 13.00 24.85
C ALA A 548 30.96 13.94 23.83
N LEU A 549 32.02 14.65 24.25
CA LEU A 549 32.83 15.48 23.35
C LEU A 549 33.55 14.64 22.28
N ARG A 550 34.08 13.47 22.65
CA ARG A 550 34.72 12.54 21.70
C ARG A 550 33.73 11.96 20.70
N VAL A 551 32.53 11.62 21.13
CA VAL A 551 31.45 11.15 20.25
C VAL A 551 31.04 12.24 19.26
N ALA A 552 30.79 13.46 19.76
CA ALA A 552 30.42 14.59 18.90
C ALA A 552 31.53 14.96 17.89
N ALA A 553 32.80 14.85 18.29
CA ALA A 553 33.93 15.04 17.37
C ALA A 553 34.01 13.92 16.32
N GLY A 554 33.73 12.67 16.70
CA GLY A 554 33.66 11.53 15.80
C GLY A 554 32.52 11.64 14.79
N GLU A 555 31.33 12.07 15.21
CA GLU A 555 30.19 12.31 14.33
C GLU A 555 30.49 13.40 13.30
N ARG A 556 31.07 14.53 13.71
CA ARG A 556 31.49 15.58 12.77
C ARG A 556 32.54 15.08 11.78
N ALA A 557 33.51 14.29 12.22
CA ALA A 557 34.52 13.73 11.34
C ALA A 557 33.92 12.75 10.32
N LEU A 558 32.89 11.98 10.73
CA LEU A 558 32.14 11.09 9.85
C LEU A 558 31.31 11.86 8.81
N ASP A 559 30.64 12.94 9.22
CA ASP A 559 29.88 13.81 8.32
C ASP A 559 30.79 14.46 7.28
N ASP A 560 31.94 15.00 7.70
CA ASP A 560 32.94 15.58 6.82
C ASP A 560 33.52 14.55 5.83
N ALA A 561 33.82 13.34 6.31
CA ALA A 561 34.29 12.25 5.45
C ALA A 561 33.24 11.83 4.42
N THR A 562 31.96 11.76 4.84
CA THR A 562 30.83 11.41 3.97
C THR A 562 30.59 12.48 2.91
N ALA A 563 30.72 13.76 3.28
CA ALA A 563 30.63 14.88 2.33
C ALA A 563 31.74 14.80 1.27
N ARG A 564 32.99 14.52 1.68
CA ARG A 564 34.13 14.36 0.75
C ARG A 564 33.94 13.19 -0.21
N VAL A 565 33.38 12.07 0.25
CA VAL A 565 33.06 10.92 -0.62
C VAL A 565 32.02 11.31 -1.67
N ARG A 566 30.94 11.98 -1.25
CA ARG A 566 29.87 12.43 -2.18
C ARG A 566 30.39 13.41 -3.22
N ASP A 567 31.28 14.32 -2.84
CA ASP A 567 31.87 15.27 -3.79
C ASP A 567 32.84 14.59 -4.76
N ALA A 568 33.63 13.63 -4.28
CA ALA A 568 34.49 12.81 -5.14
C ALA A 568 33.68 11.93 -6.13
N GLU A 569 32.55 11.37 -5.69
CA GLU A 569 31.62 10.63 -6.55
C GLU A 569 31.03 11.54 -7.65
N ARG A 570 30.63 12.77 -7.30
CA ARG A 570 30.15 13.76 -8.29
C ARG A 570 31.22 14.15 -9.30
N GLU A 571 32.47 14.31 -8.88
CA GLU A 571 33.59 14.58 -9.79
C GLU A 571 33.84 13.40 -10.72
N ARG A 572 33.83 12.17 -10.20
CA ARG A 572 33.95 10.95 -11.00
C ARG A 572 32.83 10.84 -12.04
N ASP A 573 31.59 11.11 -11.64
CA ASP A 573 30.44 11.03 -12.54
C ASP A 573 30.50 12.10 -13.63
N ARG A 574 30.93 13.34 -13.29
CA ARG A 574 31.19 14.38 -14.29
C ARG A 574 32.29 13.99 -15.26
N ALA A 575 33.40 13.44 -14.75
CA ALA A 575 34.51 12.97 -15.58
C ALA A 575 34.09 11.81 -16.48
N SER A 576 33.28 10.88 -15.97
CA SER A 576 32.76 9.73 -16.73
C SER A 576 31.80 10.17 -17.84
N LEU A 577 30.91 11.13 -17.55
CA LEU A 577 30.03 11.71 -18.57
C LEU A 577 30.81 12.51 -19.62
N GLY A 578 31.87 13.23 -19.19
CA GLY A 578 32.80 13.92 -20.09
C GLY A 578 33.54 12.94 -21.01
N LEU A 579 34.02 11.82 -20.47
CA LEU A 579 34.66 10.76 -21.24
C LEU A 579 33.68 10.12 -22.24
N ALA A 580 32.46 9.80 -21.82
CA ALA A 580 31.44 9.25 -22.71
C ALA A 580 31.12 10.20 -23.87
N ARG A 581 30.96 11.50 -23.58
CA ARG A 581 30.75 12.51 -24.63
C ARG A 581 31.93 12.61 -25.60
N ALA A 582 33.16 12.59 -25.08
CA ALA A 582 34.35 12.63 -25.93
C ALA A 582 34.49 11.35 -26.77
N GLN A 583 34.09 10.19 -26.24
CA GLN A 583 34.06 8.92 -26.98
C GLN A 583 32.98 8.94 -28.07
N ASP A 584 31.78 9.40 -27.76
CA ASP A 584 30.70 9.58 -28.74
C ASP A 584 31.11 10.57 -29.84
N GLU A 585 31.79 11.66 -29.47
CA GLU A 585 32.34 12.63 -30.41
C GLU A 585 33.46 12.03 -31.27
N GLN A 586 34.33 11.18 -30.71
CA GLN A 586 35.32 10.42 -31.49
C GLN A 586 34.68 9.45 -32.47
N VAL A 587 33.65 8.71 -32.05
CA VAL A 587 32.91 7.80 -32.94
C VAL A 587 32.22 8.58 -34.04
N PHE A 588 31.57 9.69 -33.70
CA PHE A 588 30.93 10.57 -34.67
C PHE A 588 31.94 11.18 -35.66
N LEU A 589 33.11 11.63 -35.18
CA LEU A 589 34.18 12.15 -36.03
C LEU A 589 34.76 11.05 -36.93
N ALA A 590 34.95 9.84 -36.40
CA ALA A 590 35.42 8.69 -37.18
C ALA A 590 34.41 8.30 -38.26
N GLU A 591 33.11 8.26 -37.95
CA GLU A 591 32.04 8.05 -38.94
C GLU A 591 31.97 9.21 -39.95
N ARG A 592 32.13 10.45 -39.51
CA ARG A 592 32.17 11.62 -40.41
C ARG A 592 33.35 11.54 -41.36
N ILE A 593 34.55 11.17 -40.88
CA ILE A 593 35.74 10.96 -41.71
C ILE A 593 35.48 9.82 -42.70
N ARG A 594 34.91 8.70 -42.23
CA ARG A 594 34.54 7.55 -43.07
C ARG A 594 33.61 7.96 -44.20
N ASN A 595 32.54 8.69 -43.87
CA ASN A 595 31.51 9.11 -44.81
C ASN A 595 31.99 10.23 -45.76
N ASP A 596 32.80 11.17 -45.26
CA ASP A 596 33.29 12.30 -46.05
C ASP A 596 34.41 11.88 -47.04
N LEU A 597 35.15 10.81 -46.74
CA LEU A 597 36.28 10.33 -47.56
C LEU A 597 36.04 8.97 -48.23
N ASP A 598 34.91 8.30 -47.97
CA ASP A 598 34.53 6.98 -48.52
C ASP A 598 35.60 5.90 -48.32
N LEU A 599 36.15 5.84 -47.09
CA LEU A 599 37.20 4.90 -46.68
C LEU A 599 36.61 3.78 -45.82
N ASP A 600 36.98 2.51 -46.05
CA ASP A 600 36.53 1.40 -45.21
C ASP A 600 37.16 1.40 -43.81
N ASP A 601 38.38 1.91 -43.67
CA ASP A 601 39.11 2.05 -42.40
C ASP A 601 39.85 3.41 -42.31
N PRO A 602 39.42 4.33 -41.42
CA PRO A 602 40.07 5.63 -41.24
C PRO A 602 41.52 5.54 -40.75
N ASP A 603 41.87 4.47 -40.02
CA ASP A 603 43.21 4.29 -39.43
C ASP A 603 44.24 3.81 -40.47
N ALA A 604 43.80 3.36 -41.65
CA ALA A 604 44.70 2.94 -42.73
C ALA A 604 45.51 4.10 -43.36
N LEU A 605 45.11 5.35 -43.11
CA LEU A 605 45.84 6.56 -43.53
C LEU A 605 47.02 6.91 -42.61
N HIS A 606 47.20 6.20 -41.49
CA HIS A 606 48.23 6.56 -40.51
C HIS A 606 49.68 6.32 -40.96
N ASP A 607 49.93 5.53 -42.01
CA ASP A 607 51.29 5.16 -42.42
C ASP A 607 52.03 6.22 -43.26
N ASP A 608 51.33 7.18 -43.89
CA ASP A 608 51.97 8.24 -44.70
C ASP A 608 52.16 9.58 -43.94
N ALA A 609 51.62 9.70 -42.72
CA ALA A 609 51.72 10.92 -41.92
C ALA A 609 53.00 10.94 -41.06
N SER A 610 54.17 10.83 -41.69
CA SER A 610 55.49 11.06 -41.05
C SER A 610 55.82 12.54 -40.84
N GLY A 611 54.83 13.44 -40.83
CA GLY A 611 55.01 14.89 -40.68
C GLY A 611 54.47 15.38 -39.33
N ASP A 612 55.27 16.20 -38.63
CA ASP A 612 54.99 16.82 -37.33
C ASP A 612 53.51 17.23 -37.13
N ALA A 613 52.70 16.33 -36.55
CA ALA A 613 51.32 16.58 -36.16
C ALA A 613 51.17 17.59 -35.00
N ALA A 614 52.29 18.05 -34.42
CA ALA A 614 52.31 19.00 -33.31
C ALA A 614 52.26 20.48 -33.75
N ALA A 615 52.36 20.79 -35.05
CA ALA A 615 52.52 22.16 -35.55
C ALA A 615 51.34 22.70 -36.39
N THR A 616 50.26 21.93 -36.57
CA THR A 616 49.14 22.34 -37.44
C THR A 616 48.04 23.01 -36.62
N ASP A 617 47.79 24.29 -36.87
CA ASP A 617 46.66 25.03 -36.30
C ASP A 617 45.34 24.44 -36.82
N PRO A 618 44.46 23.89 -35.95
CA PRO A 618 43.20 23.26 -36.36
C PRO A 618 42.29 24.21 -37.14
N ALA A 619 42.27 25.50 -36.77
CA ALA A 619 41.42 26.49 -37.41
C ALA A 619 41.91 26.82 -38.84
N ALA A 620 43.23 26.92 -39.03
CA ALA A 620 43.82 27.13 -40.35
C ALA A 620 43.62 25.90 -41.26
N THR A 621 43.69 24.70 -40.69
CA THR A 621 43.48 23.43 -41.41
C THR A 621 42.03 23.26 -41.84
N GLU A 622 41.07 23.57 -40.96
CA GLU A 622 39.65 23.51 -41.29
C GLU A 622 39.25 24.56 -42.34
N ALA A 623 39.85 25.76 -42.29
CA ALA A 623 39.68 26.77 -43.34
C ALA A 623 40.24 26.30 -44.70
N GLU A 624 41.37 25.58 -44.70
CA GLU A 624 41.94 24.99 -45.92
C GLU A 624 41.09 23.84 -46.47
N VAL A 625 40.57 22.96 -45.60
CA VAL A 625 39.62 21.91 -45.97
C VAL A 625 38.34 22.51 -46.56
N GLN A 626 37.83 23.60 -45.98
CA GLN A 626 36.66 24.30 -46.52
C GLN A 626 36.96 24.91 -47.89
N ARG A 627 38.13 25.54 -48.07
CA ARG A 627 38.61 26.07 -49.36
C ARG A 627 38.72 24.98 -50.41
N LEU A 628 39.30 23.84 -50.05
CA LEU A 628 39.47 22.67 -50.90
C LEU A 628 38.12 22.03 -51.24
N ARG A 629 37.19 21.91 -50.27
CA ARG A 629 35.81 21.44 -50.48
C ARG A 629 35.02 22.37 -51.39
N GLU A 630 35.15 23.68 -51.25
CA GLU A 630 34.54 24.64 -52.18
C GLU A 630 35.15 24.56 -53.58
N ARG A 631 36.45 24.26 -53.67
CA ARG A 631 37.14 24.05 -54.94
C ARG A 631 36.72 22.72 -55.58
N LEU A 632 36.52 21.67 -54.79
CA LEU A 632 36.00 20.35 -55.20
C LEU A 632 34.51 20.43 -55.61
N ARG A 633 33.69 21.19 -54.89
CA ARG A 633 32.30 21.52 -55.27
C ARG A 633 32.23 22.37 -56.53
N ARG A 634 33.17 23.31 -56.73
CA ARG A 634 33.29 24.09 -57.97
C ARG A 634 33.80 23.24 -59.14
N MET A 635 34.57 22.21 -58.85
CA MET A 635 35.05 21.21 -59.80
C MET A 635 34.18 19.95 -59.78
N ALA A 636 32.87 20.08 -59.52
CA ALA A 636 31.95 18.94 -59.44
C ALA A 636 32.25 17.94 -60.56
N VAL A 637 32.61 16.75 -60.08
CA VAL A 637 33.05 15.57 -60.79
C VAL A 637 32.26 15.43 -62.09
N VAL A 638 32.94 15.69 -63.22
CA VAL A 638 32.57 15.05 -64.47
C VAL A 638 32.95 13.59 -64.27
N GLY A 639 32.00 12.80 -63.77
CA GLY A 639 32.11 11.35 -63.75
C GLY A 639 32.02 10.83 -65.18
N ASP A 640 32.73 9.75 -65.50
CA ASP A 640 32.60 9.05 -66.80
C ASP A 640 31.16 8.54 -67.03
N ASP A 641 30.33 8.53 -65.99
CA ASP A 641 28.92 8.19 -65.91
C ASP A 641 27.96 9.38 -66.06
N VAL A 642 28.44 10.63 -66.18
CA VAL A 642 27.56 11.81 -66.34
C VAL A 642 26.77 11.77 -67.65
N LEU A 643 27.33 11.17 -68.71
CA LEU A 643 26.61 10.99 -69.96
C LEU A 643 25.52 9.91 -69.83
N GLU A 644 25.80 8.80 -69.13
CA GLU A 644 24.81 7.75 -68.85
C GLU A 644 23.74 8.22 -67.87
N GLN A 645 24.09 8.99 -66.85
CA GLN A 645 23.13 9.61 -65.92
C GLN A 645 22.27 10.67 -66.61
N TYR A 646 22.85 11.47 -67.52
CA TYR A 646 22.06 12.40 -68.33
C TYR A 646 21.09 11.66 -69.25
N GLU A 647 21.52 10.59 -69.92
CA GLU A 647 20.63 9.77 -70.76
C GLU A 647 19.55 9.05 -69.94
N ALA A 648 19.90 8.52 -68.77
CA ALA A 648 18.96 7.86 -67.86
C ALA A 648 17.96 8.84 -67.24
N GLU A 649 18.40 10.01 -66.78
CA GLU A 649 17.51 11.04 -66.22
C GLU A 649 16.72 11.77 -67.31
N ALA A 650 17.24 11.94 -68.52
CA ALA A 650 16.47 12.45 -69.66
C ALA A 650 15.39 11.44 -70.09
N ALA A 651 15.70 10.15 -70.14
CA ALA A 651 14.72 9.09 -70.39
C ALA A 651 13.67 9.02 -69.27
N ARG A 652 14.09 9.16 -68.01
CA ARG A 652 13.18 9.21 -66.85
C ARG A 652 12.31 10.47 -66.86
N LEU A 653 12.84 11.62 -67.23
CA LEU A 653 12.08 12.86 -67.38
C LEU A 653 11.07 12.75 -68.52
N ALA A 654 11.46 12.16 -69.65
CA ALA A 654 10.55 11.91 -70.76
C ALA A 654 9.40 10.98 -70.34
N HIS A 655 9.72 9.89 -69.63
CA HIS A 655 8.72 8.95 -69.11
C HIS A 655 7.80 9.60 -68.06
N LEU A 656 8.37 10.34 -67.09
CA LEU A 656 7.59 11.04 -66.06
C LEU A 656 6.73 12.16 -66.65
N SER A 657 7.20 12.82 -67.71
CA SER A 657 6.44 13.86 -68.40
C SER A 657 5.29 13.27 -69.22
N GLU A 658 5.47 12.11 -69.84
CA GLU A 658 4.40 11.34 -70.47
C GLU A 658 3.38 10.86 -69.43
N GLN A 659 3.83 10.30 -68.30
CA GLN A 659 2.96 9.90 -67.19
C GLN A 659 2.21 11.09 -66.57
N LEU A 660 2.88 12.24 -66.41
CA LEU A 660 2.25 13.45 -65.90
C LEU A 660 1.16 13.92 -66.85
N ARG A 661 1.43 13.91 -68.16
CA ARG A 661 0.45 14.28 -69.18
C ARG A 661 -0.74 13.30 -69.19
N ASP A 662 -0.50 12.00 -69.09
CA ASP A 662 -1.56 11.00 -69.00
C ASP A 662 -2.42 11.20 -67.74
N VAL A 663 -1.80 11.54 -66.60
CA VAL A 663 -2.51 11.84 -65.35
C VAL A 663 -3.29 13.15 -65.45
N GLU A 664 -2.74 14.18 -66.09
CA GLU A 664 -3.43 15.45 -66.33
C GLU A 664 -4.62 15.28 -67.28
N GLU A 665 -4.47 14.51 -68.37
CA GLU A 665 -5.56 14.17 -69.30
C GLU A 665 -6.61 13.29 -68.60
N ALA A 666 -6.21 12.31 -67.80
CA ALA A 666 -7.14 11.49 -66.99
C ALA A 666 -7.88 12.33 -65.94
N ALA A 667 -7.20 13.27 -65.28
CA ALA A 667 -7.82 14.19 -64.32
C ALA A 667 -8.79 15.16 -65.00
N ALA A 668 -8.47 15.67 -66.18
CA ALA A 668 -9.39 16.48 -66.98
C ALA A 668 -10.61 15.66 -67.43
N GLY A 669 -10.39 14.41 -67.86
CA GLY A 669 -11.46 13.47 -68.19
C GLY A 669 -12.39 13.18 -67.01
N LEU A 670 -11.83 12.88 -65.83
CA LEU A 670 -12.60 12.65 -64.60
C LEU A 670 -13.41 13.88 -64.19
N ARG A 671 -12.83 15.08 -64.27
CA ARG A 671 -13.57 16.33 -63.97
C ARG A 671 -14.72 16.55 -64.94
N SER A 672 -14.53 16.24 -66.22
CA SER A 672 -15.60 16.30 -67.23
C SER A 672 -16.72 15.29 -66.93
N VAL A 673 -16.36 14.04 -66.60
CA VAL A 673 -17.34 13.01 -66.20
C VAL A 673 -18.10 13.42 -64.94
N LEU A 674 -17.42 13.99 -63.95
CA LEU A 674 -18.04 14.55 -62.74
C LEU A 674 -19.04 15.66 -63.08
N ALA A 675 -18.67 16.60 -63.95
CA ALA A 675 -19.57 17.66 -64.38
C ALA A 675 -20.80 17.10 -65.11
N GLN A 676 -20.62 16.09 -65.97
CA GLN A 676 -21.74 15.41 -66.65
C GLN A 676 -22.63 14.64 -65.68
N LEU A 677 -22.06 13.96 -64.69
CA LEU A 677 -22.80 13.25 -63.64
C LEU A 677 -23.59 14.21 -62.77
N HIS A 678 -22.98 15.32 -62.33
CA HIS A 678 -23.66 16.35 -61.55
C HIS A 678 -24.82 16.97 -62.35
N GLY A 679 -24.62 17.25 -63.64
CA GLY A 679 -25.70 17.72 -64.52
C GLY A 679 -26.86 16.73 -64.61
N LYS A 680 -26.57 15.44 -64.86
CA LYS A 680 -27.61 14.39 -64.91
C LYS A 680 -28.30 14.17 -63.57
N MET A 681 -27.58 14.29 -62.45
CA MET A 681 -28.18 14.17 -61.11
C MET A 681 -29.10 15.34 -60.81
N ALA A 682 -28.71 16.57 -61.15
CA ALA A 682 -29.55 17.76 -61.01
C ALA A 682 -30.82 17.65 -61.87
N GLU A 683 -30.69 17.27 -63.15
CA GLU A 683 -31.84 17.05 -64.03
C GLU A 683 -32.80 16.00 -63.48
N ARG A 684 -32.27 14.86 -63.00
CA ARG A 684 -33.10 13.78 -62.46
C ARG A 684 -33.76 14.18 -61.14
N PHE A 685 -33.04 14.89 -60.26
CA PHE A 685 -33.60 15.43 -59.03
C PHE A 685 -34.75 16.40 -59.32
N ASP A 686 -34.55 17.38 -60.20
CA ASP A 686 -35.57 18.36 -60.54
C ASP A 686 -36.78 17.74 -61.24
N ALA A 687 -36.57 16.71 -62.06
CA ALA A 687 -37.65 15.95 -62.69
C ALA A 687 -38.47 15.21 -61.63
N THR A 688 -37.82 14.39 -60.79
CA THR A 688 -38.52 13.61 -59.76
C THR A 688 -39.15 14.51 -58.69
N PHE A 689 -38.51 15.62 -58.31
CA PHE A 689 -39.06 16.58 -57.35
C PHE A 689 -40.36 17.24 -57.87
N ARG A 690 -40.40 17.61 -59.16
CA ARG A 690 -41.62 18.13 -59.79
C ARG A 690 -42.72 17.08 -59.88
N GLU A 691 -42.37 15.83 -60.21
CA GLU A 691 -43.33 14.74 -60.26
C GLU A 691 -43.93 14.43 -58.88
N VAL A 692 -43.08 14.32 -57.85
CA VAL A 692 -43.52 14.10 -56.46
C VAL A 692 -44.32 15.29 -55.95
N GLY A 693 -43.90 16.53 -56.22
CA GLY A 693 -44.65 17.73 -55.85
C GLY A 693 -46.05 17.75 -56.45
N ALA A 694 -46.18 17.47 -57.75
CA ALA A 694 -47.47 17.41 -58.42
C ALA A 694 -48.33 16.23 -57.94
N ALA A 695 -47.72 15.07 -57.65
CA ALA A 695 -48.42 13.94 -57.06
C ALA A 695 -48.89 14.24 -55.63
N PHE A 696 -48.09 14.96 -54.84
CA PHE A 696 -48.40 15.37 -53.48
C PHE A 696 -49.57 16.35 -53.44
N GLU A 697 -49.56 17.37 -54.31
CA GLU A 697 -50.68 18.30 -54.48
C GLU A 697 -52.00 17.56 -54.75
N ARG A 698 -52.00 16.62 -55.71
CA ARG A 698 -53.20 15.84 -56.05
C ARG A 698 -53.66 14.92 -54.91
N THR A 699 -52.72 14.20 -54.30
CA THR A 699 -53.03 13.22 -53.26
C THR A 699 -53.52 13.92 -51.98
N PHE A 700 -52.95 15.07 -51.64
CA PHE A 700 -53.39 15.90 -50.52
C PHE A 700 -54.82 16.40 -50.72
N VAL A 701 -55.14 16.99 -51.87
CA VAL A 701 -56.50 17.48 -52.17
C VAL A 701 -57.51 16.35 -52.11
N ARG A 702 -57.15 15.16 -52.60
CA ARG A 702 -58.02 13.98 -52.59
C ARG A 702 -58.29 13.46 -51.19
N LEU A 703 -57.28 13.39 -50.33
CA LEU A 703 -57.44 12.93 -48.94
C LEU A 703 -58.22 13.94 -48.08
N PHE A 704 -57.95 15.23 -48.20
CA PHE A 704 -58.63 16.27 -47.42
C PHE A 704 -59.97 16.72 -48.02
N GLY A 705 -60.28 16.34 -49.26
CA GLY A 705 -61.50 16.76 -49.97
C GLY A 705 -61.55 18.26 -50.30
N GLY A 706 -60.37 18.91 -50.32
CA GLY A 706 -60.18 20.35 -50.46
C GLY A 706 -58.85 20.82 -49.86
N GLY A 707 -58.53 22.11 -49.96
CA GLY A 707 -57.25 22.67 -49.50
C GLY A 707 -56.15 22.66 -50.57
N THR A 708 -54.92 23.06 -50.21
CA THR A 708 -53.74 23.07 -51.09
C THR A 708 -52.49 22.72 -50.29
N ALA A 709 -51.55 21.97 -50.87
CA ALA A 709 -50.26 21.71 -50.25
C ALA A 709 -49.17 21.65 -51.31
N ARG A 710 -47.98 22.21 -51.06
CA ARG A 710 -46.87 22.24 -52.01
C ARG A 710 -45.53 21.98 -51.32
N LEU A 711 -44.59 21.45 -52.09
CA LEU A 711 -43.19 21.31 -51.68
C LEU A 711 -42.40 22.53 -52.17
N ALA A 712 -41.56 23.10 -51.30
CA ALA A 712 -40.69 24.23 -51.64
C ALA A 712 -39.24 23.89 -51.34
N LEU A 713 -38.33 24.20 -52.27
CA LEU A 713 -36.89 24.12 -52.03
C LEU A 713 -36.43 25.44 -51.41
N HIS A 714 -35.76 25.37 -50.27
CA HIS A 714 -35.13 26.51 -49.61
C HIS A 714 -33.62 26.32 -49.64
N THR A 715 -32.89 27.29 -50.17
CA THR A 715 -31.43 27.28 -50.19
C THR A 715 -30.92 28.24 -49.11
N GLY A 716 -30.26 27.69 -48.09
CA GLY A 716 -29.63 28.49 -47.03
C GLY A 716 -28.33 29.17 -47.50
N ASP A 717 -27.86 30.16 -46.73
CA ASP A 717 -26.66 30.96 -47.03
C ASP A 717 -25.37 30.11 -47.07
N ASP A 718 -25.39 28.93 -46.42
CA ASP A 718 -24.29 27.96 -46.36
C ASP A 718 -24.22 27.01 -47.57
N GLY A 719 -25.08 27.20 -48.58
CA GLY A 719 -25.12 26.39 -49.80
C GLY A 719 -25.82 25.03 -49.69
N THR A 720 -26.46 24.74 -48.56
CA THR A 720 -27.28 23.53 -48.36
C THR A 720 -28.74 23.78 -48.75
N THR A 721 -29.32 22.90 -49.58
CA THR A 721 -30.73 22.97 -50.00
C THR A 721 -31.61 22.06 -49.12
N SER A 722 -32.65 22.60 -48.50
CA SER A 722 -33.66 21.88 -47.71
C SER A 722 -35.03 21.89 -48.40
N ILE A 723 -35.88 20.91 -48.08
CA ILE A 723 -37.24 20.81 -48.61
C ILE A 723 -38.25 21.15 -47.50
N ASP A 724 -39.04 22.19 -47.73
CA ASP A 724 -40.11 22.63 -46.84
C ASP A 724 -41.48 22.16 -47.34
N ILE A 725 -42.30 21.63 -46.42
CA ILE A 725 -43.67 21.19 -46.70
C ILE A 725 -44.62 22.29 -46.23
N ILE A 726 -45.36 22.87 -47.18
CA ILE A 726 -46.34 23.93 -46.94
C ILE A 726 -47.72 23.35 -47.21
N ALA A 727 -48.58 23.28 -46.20
CA ALA A 727 -49.91 22.69 -46.32
C ALA A 727 -51.02 23.61 -45.79
N GLN A 728 -52.14 23.61 -46.47
CA GLN A 728 -53.34 24.40 -46.16
C GLN A 728 -54.58 23.48 -46.21
N PRO A 729 -55.02 22.96 -45.05
CA PRO A 729 -56.28 22.23 -44.95
C PRO A 729 -57.49 23.14 -45.26
N PRO A 730 -58.64 22.58 -45.67
CA PRO A 730 -59.84 23.35 -45.99
C PRO A 730 -60.31 24.20 -44.79
N GLY A 731 -60.42 25.52 -44.99
CA GLY A 731 -60.90 26.47 -43.96
C GLY A 731 -59.84 27.10 -43.05
N LYS A 732 -58.54 26.77 -43.20
CA LYS A 732 -57.42 27.37 -42.43
C LYS A 732 -56.47 28.19 -43.30
N ARG A 733 -55.64 29.04 -42.67
CA ARG A 733 -54.55 29.80 -43.33
C ARG A 733 -53.33 28.89 -43.57
N ILE A 734 -52.50 29.25 -44.54
CA ILE A 734 -51.26 28.55 -44.90
C ILE A 734 -50.31 28.52 -43.68
N SER A 735 -49.89 27.31 -43.29
CA SER A 735 -49.01 27.09 -42.14
C SER A 735 -48.00 25.98 -42.43
N GLY A 736 -46.82 26.04 -41.81
CA GLY A 736 -45.83 24.96 -41.86
C GLY A 736 -46.26 23.75 -41.01
N LEU A 737 -45.63 22.59 -41.24
CA LEU A 737 -46.00 21.30 -40.63
C LEU A 737 -46.14 21.34 -39.09
N ALA A 738 -45.34 22.16 -38.40
CA ALA A 738 -45.34 22.28 -36.93
C ALA A 738 -46.61 22.93 -36.34
N ALA A 739 -47.38 23.68 -37.14
CA ALA A 739 -48.56 24.44 -36.68
C ALA A 739 -49.91 23.77 -37.01
N LEU A 740 -49.89 22.53 -37.51
CA LEU A 740 -51.08 21.73 -37.83
C LEU A 740 -51.51 20.83 -36.65
N SER A 741 -52.81 20.48 -36.58
CA SER A 741 -53.34 19.54 -35.58
C SER A 741 -52.74 18.14 -35.74
N GLY A 742 -52.73 17.33 -34.67
CA GLY A 742 -52.15 15.98 -34.68
C GLY A 742 -52.65 15.08 -35.83
N GLY A 743 -53.97 15.05 -36.05
CA GLY A 743 -54.57 14.31 -37.18
C GLY A 743 -54.27 14.91 -38.55
N GLU A 744 -54.21 16.25 -38.67
CA GLU A 744 -53.87 16.95 -39.92
C GLU A 744 -52.40 16.73 -40.31
N ARG A 745 -51.49 16.67 -39.33
CA ARG A 745 -50.08 16.34 -39.55
C ARG A 745 -49.90 14.90 -40.02
N ALA A 746 -50.59 13.96 -39.38
CA ALA A 746 -50.56 12.56 -39.79
C ALA A 746 -51.06 12.40 -41.23
N LEU A 747 -52.21 12.99 -41.57
CA LEU A 747 -52.77 12.90 -42.92
C LEU A 747 -51.91 13.61 -43.99
N THR A 748 -51.23 14.71 -43.64
CA THR A 748 -50.28 15.39 -44.53
C THR A 748 -49.04 14.51 -44.80
N ALA A 749 -48.51 13.84 -43.78
CA ALA A 749 -47.39 12.92 -43.92
C ALA A 749 -47.76 11.69 -44.77
N VAL A 750 -48.95 11.13 -44.53
CA VAL A 750 -49.52 10.04 -45.33
C VAL A 750 -49.70 10.48 -46.79
N ALA A 751 -50.22 11.68 -47.04
CA ALA A 751 -50.36 12.21 -48.40
C ALA A 751 -49.02 12.30 -49.13
N LEU A 752 -47.94 12.68 -48.43
CA LEU A 752 -46.59 12.72 -49.00
C LEU A 752 -46.04 11.31 -49.27
N LEU A 753 -46.20 10.38 -48.33
CA LEU A 753 -45.77 8.99 -48.50
C LEU A 753 -46.47 8.32 -49.68
N LEU A 754 -47.78 8.47 -49.80
CA LEU A 754 -48.55 7.93 -50.92
C LEU A 754 -48.20 8.62 -52.25
N ALA A 755 -47.88 9.92 -52.23
CA ALA A 755 -47.42 10.64 -53.41
C ALA A 755 -46.05 10.17 -53.91
N ILE A 756 -45.10 9.93 -52.98
CA ILE A 756 -43.80 9.33 -53.31
C ILE A 756 -43.99 7.93 -53.88
N GLN A 757 -44.83 7.11 -53.23
CA GLN A 757 -45.13 5.75 -53.67
C GLN A 757 -45.80 5.72 -55.06
N ARG A 758 -46.58 6.75 -55.42
CA ARG A 758 -47.18 6.87 -56.75
C ARG A 758 -46.17 7.20 -57.85
N VAL A 759 -45.13 7.98 -57.53
CA VAL A 759 -44.07 8.33 -58.49
C VAL A 759 -43.03 7.21 -58.58
N ASN A 760 -42.75 6.53 -57.46
CA ASN A 760 -41.82 5.41 -57.40
C ASN A 760 -42.43 4.25 -56.59
N PRO A 761 -43.15 3.32 -57.24
CA PRO A 761 -43.84 2.24 -56.55
C PRO A 761 -42.85 1.21 -55.98
N SER A 762 -42.72 1.18 -54.66
CA SER A 762 -42.16 0.07 -53.89
C SER A 762 -43.00 -1.22 -54.03
N PRO A 763 -42.41 -2.42 -54.05
CA PRO A 763 -43.15 -3.67 -54.22
C PRO A 763 -44.20 -3.98 -53.13
N PHE A 764 -43.91 -3.59 -51.88
CA PHE A 764 -44.85 -3.71 -50.77
C PHE A 764 -44.69 -2.53 -49.80
N CYS A 765 -45.76 -2.23 -49.06
CA CYS A 765 -45.80 -1.16 -48.05
C CYS A 765 -46.55 -1.67 -46.81
N LEU A 766 -45.93 -1.53 -45.64
CA LEU A 766 -46.52 -1.88 -44.34
C LEU A 766 -46.91 -0.60 -43.61
N LEU A 767 -48.18 -0.47 -43.25
CA LEU A 767 -48.74 0.66 -42.51
C LEU A 767 -49.28 0.16 -41.18
N ASP A 768 -48.74 0.66 -40.07
CA ASP A 768 -49.12 0.25 -38.72
C ASP A 768 -49.81 1.41 -37.99
N GLU A 769 -51.09 1.23 -37.63
CA GLU A 769 -51.98 2.16 -36.91
C GLU A 769 -52.01 3.61 -37.45
N VAL A 770 -51.75 3.79 -38.74
CA VAL A 770 -51.64 5.10 -39.38
C VAL A 770 -52.97 5.89 -39.39
N ASP A 771 -54.09 5.18 -39.28
CA ASP A 771 -55.44 5.71 -39.28
C ASP A 771 -56.01 5.96 -37.87
N ALA A 772 -55.25 5.70 -36.80
CA ALA A 772 -55.70 5.87 -35.42
C ALA A 772 -56.05 7.33 -35.07
N ALA A 773 -55.41 8.30 -35.73
CA ALA A 773 -55.61 9.74 -35.53
C ALA A 773 -56.53 10.40 -36.57
N LEU A 774 -57.14 9.61 -37.47
CA LEU A 774 -58.01 10.09 -38.54
C LEU A 774 -59.49 10.02 -38.16
N ASP A 775 -60.28 10.98 -38.61
CA ASP A 775 -61.74 10.91 -38.48
C ASP A 775 -62.37 9.94 -39.50
N GLU A 776 -63.61 9.54 -39.24
CA GLU A 776 -64.33 8.54 -40.05
C GLU A 776 -64.45 8.93 -41.53
N SER A 777 -64.56 10.23 -41.83
CA SER A 777 -64.63 10.72 -43.22
C SER A 777 -63.30 10.65 -43.97
N ASN A 778 -62.20 10.89 -43.28
CA ASN A 778 -60.84 10.84 -43.82
C ASN A 778 -60.32 9.41 -43.92
N VAL A 779 -60.76 8.51 -43.04
CA VAL A 779 -60.49 7.06 -43.10
C VAL A 779 -61.05 6.45 -44.38
N LEU A 780 -62.28 6.81 -44.77
CA LEU A 780 -62.88 6.32 -46.02
C LEU A 780 -62.10 6.78 -47.25
N ARG A 781 -61.66 8.05 -47.29
CA ARG A 781 -60.85 8.59 -48.40
C ARG A 781 -59.46 7.97 -48.45
N PHE A 782 -58.85 7.74 -47.29
CA PHE A 782 -57.58 7.06 -47.17
C PHE A 782 -57.66 5.62 -47.68
N ARG A 783 -58.71 4.88 -47.30
CA ARG A 783 -59.00 3.53 -47.82
C ARG A 783 -59.12 3.53 -49.34
N ASP A 784 -59.91 4.44 -49.91
CA ASP A 784 -60.10 4.51 -51.36
C ASP A 784 -58.78 4.81 -52.09
N GLU A 785 -57.93 5.66 -51.51
CA GLU A 785 -56.60 5.96 -52.05
C GLU A 785 -55.64 4.75 -51.99
N LEU A 786 -55.68 3.98 -50.90
CA LEU A 786 -54.91 2.74 -50.77
C LEU A 786 -55.38 1.68 -51.77
N ARG A 787 -56.69 1.56 -51.99
CA ARG A 787 -57.28 0.62 -52.96
C ARG A 787 -56.87 0.97 -54.39
N ASP A 788 -56.79 2.25 -54.74
CA ASP A 788 -56.31 2.66 -56.06
C ASP A 788 -54.83 2.32 -56.27
N LEU A 789 -54.01 2.44 -55.22
CA LEU A 789 -52.59 2.14 -55.29
C LEU A 789 -52.29 0.62 -55.20
N SER A 790 -53.22 -0.19 -54.67
CA SER A 790 -53.03 -1.63 -54.50
C SER A 790 -52.87 -2.40 -55.81
N GLY A 791 -53.27 -1.81 -56.94
CA GLY A 791 -53.04 -2.39 -58.28
C GLY A 791 -51.56 -2.48 -58.68
N SER A 792 -50.66 -1.75 -58.02
CA SER A 792 -49.22 -1.74 -58.33
C SER A 792 -48.31 -2.01 -57.13
N THR A 793 -48.83 -1.94 -55.91
CA THR A 793 -48.09 -2.09 -54.65
C THR A 793 -48.88 -2.95 -53.69
N GLN A 794 -48.25 -3.93 -53.05
CA GLN A 794 -48.92 -4.71 -52.01
C GLN A 794 -48.98 -3.93 -50.69
N PHE A 795 -50.18 -3.60 -50.20
CA PHE A 795 -50.36 -2.95 -48.90
C PHE A 795 -50.69 -3.97 -47.81
N ILE A 796 -49.96 -3.90 -46.70
CA ILE A 796 -50.27 -4.61 -45.46
C ILE A 796 -50.60 -3.54 -44.43
N VAL A 797 -51.84 -3.51 -43.93
CA VAL A 797 -52.29 -2.49 -43.00
C VAL A 797 -52.68 -3.16 -41.68
N ILE A 798 -52.10 -2.69 -40.58
CA ILE A 798 -52.43 -3.09 -39.21
C ILE A 798 -53.28 -1.95 -38.63
N THR A 799 -54.54 -2.24 -38.31
CA THR A 799 -55.49 -1.24 -37.82
C THR A 799 -56.64 -1.89 -37.05
N HIS A 800 -57.23 -1.13 -36.12
CA HIS A 800 -58.48 -1.46 -35.44
C HIS A 800 -59.69 -0.69 -36.01
N ASN A 801 -59.48 0.21 -36.98
CA ASN A 801 -60.52 1.04 -37.54
C ASN A 801 -61.38 0.25 -38.53
N ARG A 802 -62.69 0.15 -38.23
CA ARG A 802 -63.65 -0.61 -39.04
C ARG A 802 -63.69 -0.14 -40.49
N GLY A 803 -63.59 1.17 -40.74
CA GLY A 803 -63.65 1.74 -42.08
C GLY A 803 -62.49 1.28 -42.98
N THR A 804 -61.29 1.09 -42.43
CA THR A 804 -60.13 0.60 -43.17
C THR A 804 -60.17 -0.92 -43.35
N ILE A 805 -60.63 -1.65 -42.31
CA ILE A 805 -60.81 -3.12 -42.33
C ILE A 805 -61.79 -3.56 -43.42
N GLU A 806 -62.89 -2.83 -43.61
CA GLU A 806 -63.90 -3.12 -44.64
C GLU A 806 -63.37 -3.04 -46.07
N GLY A 807 -62.25 -2.34 -46.30
CA GLY A 807 -61.65 -2.18 -47.63
C GLY A 807 -60.61 -3.24 -47.99
N ALA A 808 -60.30 -4.20 -47.10
CA ALA A 808 -59.26 -5.19 -47.30
C ALA A 808 -59.77 -6.45 -48.04
N ASP A 809 -58.94 -7.03 -48.92
CA ASP A 809 -59.30 -8.29 -49.59
C ASP A 809 -59.13 -9.52 -48.67
N THR A 810 -58.12 -9.46 -47.78
CA THR A 810 -57.80 -10.53 -46.81
C THR A 810 -57.54 -9.93 -45.44
N LEU A 811 -58.16 -10.50 -44.42
CA LEU A 811 -57.99 -10.11 -43.02
C LEU A 811 -57.15 -11.15 -42.29
N TYR A 812 -56.17 -10.67 -41.52
CA TYR A 812 -55.42 -11.48 -40.57
C TYR A 812 -55.75 -10.98 -39.16
N GLY A 813 -56.48 -11.79 -38.39
CA GLY A 813 -56.79 -11.51 -37.00
C GLY A 813 -55.78 -12.17 -36.07
N VAL A 814 -55.22 -11.41 -35.13
CA VAL A 814 -54.35 -11.95 -34.08
C VAL A 814 -55.18 -12.11 -32.81
N THR A 815 -55.25 -13.33 -32.27
CA THR A 815 -55.94 -13.63 -31.01
C THR A 815 -54.97 -14.22 -30.00
N MET A 816 -55.14 -13.89 -28.72
CA MET A 816 -54.38 -14.50 -27.63
C MET A 816 -55.19 -15.63 -27.01
N GLY A 817 -54.62 -16.84 -26.98
CA GLY A 817 -55.21 -17.97 -26.26
C GLY A 817 -55.02 -17.86 -24.74
N GLU A 818 -55.66 -18.76 -23.98
CA GLU A 818 -55.56 -18.83 -22.51
C GLU A 818 -54.11 -18.97 -22.00
N ASP A 819 -53.20 -19.48 -22.85
CA ASP A 819 -51.77 -19.64 -22.56
C ASP A 819 -50.92 -18.38 -22.84
N SER A 820 -51.52 -17.21 -23.08
CA SER A 820 -50.81 -15.95 -23.41
C SER A 820 -49.93 -15.99 -24.68
N VAL A 821 -50.16 -16.96 -25.58
CA VAL A 821 -49.50 -17.05 -26.89
C VAL A 821 -50.42 -16.51 -27.99
N SER A 822 -49.93 -15.55 -28.78
CA SER A 822 -50.65 -14.97 -29.92
C SER A 822 -50.69 -15.96 -31.10
N ARG A 823 -51.90 -16.28 -31.59
CA ARG A 823 -52.15 -17.05 -32.81
C ARG A 823 -52.73 -16.15 -33.89
N VAL A 824 -52.28 -16.33 -35.12
CA VAL A 824 -52.80 -15.60 -36.28
C VAL A 824 -53.84 -16.46 -36.99
N ILE A 825 -55.01 -15.88 -37.26
CA ILE A 825 -56.11 -16.47 -38.00
C ILE A 825 -56.30 -15.64 -39.27
N SER A 826 -56.38 -16.27 -40.43
CA SER A 826 -56.63 -15.59 -41.71
C SER A 826 -58.04 -15.84 -42.21
N LEU A 827 -58.72 -14.79 -42.66
CA LEU A 827 -60.03 -14.83 -43.29
C LEU A 827 -59.96 -14.08 -44.63
N ARG A 828 -60.39 -14.70 -45.73
CA ARG A 828 -60.62 -14.01 -47.00
C ARG A 828 -62.07 -13.52 -47.03
N LEU A 829 -62.28 -12.22 -47.23
CA LEU A 829 -63.61 -11.61 -47.13
C LEU A 829 -64.58 -12.15 -48.20
N GLU A 830 -64.08 -12.47 -49.40
CA GLU A 830 -64.88 -13.09 -50.48
C GLU A 830 -65.39 -14.49 -50.10
N ASP A 831 -64.57 -15.31 -49.43
CA ASP A 831 -64.95 -16.68 -49.03
C ASP A 831 -65.91 -16.68 -47.83
N ALA A 832 -65.81 -15.69 -46.94
CA ALA A 832 -66.69 -15.54 -45.79
C ALA A 832 -68.12 -15.11 -46.19
N VAL A 833 -68.25 -14.17 -47.14
CA VAL A 833 -69.55 -13.77 -47.71
C VAL A 833 -70.20 -14.95 -48.43
N ARG A 834 -69.42 -15.72 -49.22
CA ARG A 834 -69.90 -16.91 -49.92
C ARG A 834 -70.35 -18.03 -48.98
N GLN A 835 -69.65 -18.26 -47.86
CA GLN A 835 -70.04 -19.27 -46.86
C GLN A 835 -71.29 -18.87 -46.06
N VAL A 836 -71.52 -17.56 -45.86
CA VAL A 836 -72.76 -17.05 -45.27
C VAL A 836 -73.92 -17.21 -46.25
N GLU A 837 -73.73 -16.86 -47.52
CA GLU A 837 -74.72 -17.06 -48.58
C GLU A 837 -75.03 -18.55 -48.85
N GLU A 838 -74.02 -19.44 -48.81
CA GLU A 838 -74.21 -20.90 -48.93
C GLU A 838 -74.89 -21.51 -47.70
N ARG A 839 -74.66 -20.97 -46.49
CA ARG A 839 -75.41 -21.36 -45.28
C ARG A 839 -76.86 -20.90 -45.33
N GLU A 840 -77.12 -19.66 -45.76
CA GLU A 840 -78.49 -19.15 -45.93
C GLU A 840 -79.24 -19.90 -47.05
N MET A 841 -78.56 -20.31 -48.13
CA MET A 841 -79.15 -21.18 -49.16
C MET A 841 -79.34 -22.63 -48.71
N ALA A 842 -78.47 -23.18 -47.84
CA ALA A 842 -78.63 -24.51 -47.27
C ALA A 842 -79.75 -24.57 -46.21
N GLU A 843 -79.97 -23.50 -45.44
CA GLU A 843 -81.12 -23.37 -44.53
C GLU A 843 -82.44 -23.18 -45.29
N ALA A 844 -82.43 -22.50 -46.45
CA ALA A 844 -83.61 -22.34 -47.30
C ALA A 844 -83.99 -23.61 -48.11
N ALA A 845 -83.06 -24.53 -48.35
CA ALA A 845 -83.29 -25.78 -49.09
C ALA A 845 -83.55 -27.01 -48.18
N GLY A 846 -83.46 -26.84 -46.86
CA GLY A 846 -83.77 -27.84 -45.84
C GLY A 846 -85.17 -27.71 -45.20
N GLY A 847 -86.07 -26.92 -45.79
CA GLY A 847 -87.45 -26.70 -45.34
C GLY A 847 -88.50 -27.21 -46.33
#